data_AF-A0A7V2KQH3-F1
#
_entry.id   AF-A0A7V2KQH3-F1
#
_cell.length_a   1.000
_cell.length_b   1.000
_cell.length_c   1.000
_cell.angle_alpha   90.00
_cell.angle_beta   90.00
_cell.angle_gamma   90.00
#
_symmetry.space_group_name_H-M   'P 1'
#
loop_
_entity.id
_entity.type
_entity.pdbx_description
1 polymer ?
#
loop_
_entity_poly.entity_id
_entity_poly.type
_entity_poly.pdbx_seq_one_letter_code
_entity_poly.pdbx_strand_id
1 'polypeptide(L)'
;MQTISPARELPGLRGPGIIDGTTQPGFAGSPIIELEGSKAGLAAAGLRIGSDSTVKGLVINGFDSGLWIGSNNRVVGNYIGTDVTGAIALGNGRQHPFGGLGGIVVTGSNNVIGGTDHDPGVCNRDCNLISANATQGILIDRVASGNRVLGNFMGTDITGTVTDPDGIADSGDELGNAVGVVIVGAGATGNTIGGTTPGERNIISGSWWNHVRFLDTTGNEVLGNYMGTDVTGTLGLGAGFSGVWIVDSSGNTIGGMAGTKLGGPCTGACNVIAGSGAYGVLIEADRVSATGNTVQGNFIGVDVTGTQGIGNGGGIKVEANGNNVRGNVVSASTGVGPISGLGNGVVIVGDENDLYRNRIGTDVNGVKGLGNLHNGVLVRGNRNCIGTLREFLQGKCETSALTDEPDQANVISGNGAHGVVISEGEENIILFNTIGTDLNHEKRLSNLGSGVVLSASNNYVLKNTIGGNAWHGVEVTQGNNNIIQGNFIGTDGTRGDLGNLGSGVLIADGNRNEVGGPPPVGSVMRANNVISGNFDGIVVIGGEENKILENFIGLNQHGDAAIPNQGNGVHLMGTILTTIEENFISGNGAAGVRISEGGNNELWGNSIGIAVPSPERRAGVARAVPNGGPGVEVLNSTENRIGLRTGGNIISGNQGAGILIRGGELNVVEANRIGTDREGTTTEPNLGNLGAGIEVTGGIETDICDNIIGGNHAHGILLRGDATLTTLFKNAIGTNGCHITNTLTELSLPNALDGVHIADSASDNEIGSNCIWFNGRDGVRVDGPNAVSNWITRNSIHANQGKGIENMNGGNEELPPPEGSLVLGKLVGTTCGECLVEIFSDPDHQGQVLWIWGYTDANGSFTASVGRPPSPGRKFTCTATDRVFNTSEFGCGFEAPPVDLEATKRDADVDGGALLPGDLLEYAVQIANNSDVTVPDTVLNELEDPLPQGTSYVPESITVDGVPNDDDIADGTGYEAEANRVVWNGAIPGNATRVIAFRVQLDPALQQGAEVSNQGMVLGLLKTDDPDTPEVDDPTTSVLSAGWGSITGTLYLQGRPDHSGASVQVNGSQTQTGINGSYSFEQLPEGTYNVTASMPGHLPAEKADVEVIGGKIIPVPDVILLAGDFDQNGVIDIYDLVAMAAVFGMTEASADINADGLVDIFDLVLVGMNFGKTESPWKGEPTVQ
;
A
#
# COMPACT_ATOMS: atom_id res chain seq x y z
N MET A 1 -61.73 12.51 50.59
CA MET A 1 -60.45 13.13 50.97
C MET A 1 -60.42 13.36 52.47
N GLN A 2 -59.31 13.01 53.12
CA GLN A 2 -59.04 13.30 54.53
C GLN A 2 -57.66 13.96 54.62
N THR A 3 -57.58 15.15 55.19
CA THR A 3 -56.31 15.89 55.35
C THR A 3 -55.88 15.88 56.81
N ILE A 4 -54.62 15.54 57.04
CA ILE A 4 -53.94 15.52 58.34
C ILE A 4 -52.87 16.60 58.30
N SER A 5 -53.10 17.71 59.01
CA SER A 5 -52.16 18.83 59.13
C SER A 5 -51.47 18.84 60.50
N PRO A 6 -50.34 18.14 60.68
CA PRO A 6 -49.68 18.10 61.98
C PRO A 6 -49.03 19.45 62.33
N ALA A 7 -49.10 19.83 63.61
CA ALA A 7 -48.47 21.06 64.12
C ALA A 7 -46.97 20.91 64.44
N ARG A 8 -46.42 19.72 64.25
CA ARG A 8 -45.00 19.34 64.42
C ARG A 8 -44.72 18.05 63.68
N GLU A 9 -43.45 17.73 63.44
CA GLU A 9 -43.03 16.45 62.86
C GLU A 9 -43.69 15.23 63.56
N LEU A 10 -44.15 14.27 62.75
CA LEU A 10 -44.73 13.02 63.24
C LEU A 10 -43.64 12.10 63.83
N PRO A 11 -43.93 11.30 64.87
CA PRO A 11 -42.98 10.32 65.38
C PRO A 11 -42.53 9.33 64.30
N GLY A 12 -41.22 9.10 64.20
CA GLY A 12 -40.67 8.17 63.22
C GLY A 12 -41.01 6.70 63.52
N LEU A 13 -41.25 5.93 62.46
CA LEU A 13 -41.48 4.48 62.51
C LEU A 13 -40.13 3.77 62.64
N ARG A 14 -39.79 3.31 63.85
CA ARG A 14 -38.46 2.73 64.16
C ARG A 14 -38.34 1.22 63.94
N GLY A 15 -39.43 0.52 63.70
CA GLY A 15 -39.44 -0.92 63.42
C GLY A 15 -40.28 -1.24 62.17
N PRO A 16 -40.25 -2.49 61.68
CA PRO A 16 -40.98 -2.89 60.48
C PRO A 16 -42.47 -2.56 60.58
N GLY A 17 -43.05 -2.01 59.52
CA GLY A 17 -44.46 -1.68 59.50
C GLY A 17 -45.01 -1.33 58.12
N ILE A 18 -46.34 -1.30 58.01
CA ILE A 18 -47.04 -0.92 56.78
C ILE A 18 -47.91 0.29 57.09
N ILE A 19 -47.68 1.39 56.37
CA ILE A 19 -48.55 2.56 56.32
C ILE A 19 -49.29 2.50 54.98
N ASP A 20 -50.58 2.17 55.02
CA ASP A 20 -51.36 1.90 53.81
C ASP A 20 -52.64 2.77 53.75
N GLY A 21 -52.54 3.87 53.01
CA GLY A 21 -53.65 4.77 52.70
C GLY A 21 -54.67 4.20 51.71
N THR A 22 -54.34 3.12 50.98
CA THR A 22 -55.28 2.48 50.02
C THR A 22 -56.42 1.75 50.74
N THR A 23 -56.23 1.44 52.02
CA THR A 23 -57.27 0.85 52.88
C THR A 23 -58.36 1.83 53.28
N GLN A 24 -58.19 3.13 53.01
CA GLN A 24 -59.19 4.15 53.32
C GLN A 24 -60.47 3.92 52.48
N PRO A 25 -61.66 3.85 53.10
CA PRO A 25 -62.92 3.81 52.36
C PRO A 25 -63.06 4.95 51.36
N GLY A 26 -63.36 4.61 50.11
CA GLY A 26 -63.47 5.54 48.99
C GLY A 26 -62.24 5.64 48.10
N PHE A 27 -61.15 4.91 48.40
CA PHE A 27 -60.01 4.79 47.51
C PHE A 27 -60.43 4.14 46.18
N ALA A 28 -60.12 4.80 45.07
CA ALA A 28 -60.50 4.38 43.72
C ALA A 28 -59.34 4.60 42.73
N GLY A 29 -58.13 4.18 43.12
CA GLY A 29 -56.94 4.23 42.26
C GLY A 29 -55.98 5.39 42.54
N SER A 30 -56.46 6.50 43.13
CA SER A 30 -55.64 7.64 43.56
C SER A 30 -55.68 7.82 45.09
N PRO A 31 -54.56 8.26 45.71
CA PRO A 31 -54.51 8.58 47.14
C PRO A 31 -55.57 9.59 47.57
N ILE A 32 -56.22 9.33 48.71
CA ILE A 32 -57.25 10.21 49.30
C ILE A 32 -56.95 10.63 50.74
N ILE A 33 -55.81 10.19 51.28
CA ILE A 33 -55.26 10.61 52.57
C ILE A 33 -54.11 11.56 52.30
N GLU A 34 -54.23 12.80 52.77
CA GLU A 34 -53.23 13.84 52.62
C GLU A 34 -52.55 14.14 53.96
N LEU A 35 -51.23 14.11 53.97
CA LEU A 35 -50.38 14.67 55.01
C LEU A 35 -49.90 16.05 54.53
N GLU A 36 -50.36 17.10 55.19
CA GLU A 36 -50.13 18.49 54.79
C GLU A 36 -49.24 19.19 55.83
N GLY A 37 -48.01 19.53 55.42
CA GLY A 37 -46.92 19.89 56.31
C GLY A 37 -46.75 21.37 56.62
N SER A 38 -47.57 22.28 56.09
CA SER A 38 -47.30 23.72 56.19
C SER A 38 -47.18 24.25 57.62
N LYS A 39 -47.75 23.52 58.60
CA LYS A 39 -47.75 23.84 60.03
C LYS A 39 -46.77 23.01 60.87
N ALA A 40 -46.01 22.09 60.26
CA ALA A 40 -45.15 21.14 60.98
C ALA A 40 -43.82 21.76 61.45
N GLY A 41 -43.44 22.91 60.92
CA GLY A 41 -42.22 23.65 61.27
C GLY A 41 -41.01 23.30 60.39
N LEU A 42 -39.95 24.11 60.53
CA LEU A 42 -38.70 23.96 59.78
C LEU A 42 -38.08 22.56 59.98
N ALA A 43 -37.51 21.99 58.92
CA ALA A 43 -36.84 20.68 58.91
C ALA A 43 -37.73 19.46 59.25
N ALA A 44 -39.05 19.63 59.36
CA ALA A 44 -39.97 18.53 59.62
C ALA A 44 -40.09 17.61 58.39
N ALA A 45 -39.89 16.30 58.59
CA ALA A 45 -40.24 15.30 57.59
C ALA A 45 -41.73 14.93 57.67
N GLY A 46 -42.37 14.67 56.54
CA GLY A 46 -43.73 14.15 56.50
C GLY A 46 -43.83 12.81 57.21
N LEU A 47 -42.95 11.87 56.85
CA LEU A 47 -42.73 10.63 57.60
C LEU A 47 -41.24 10.27 57.66
N ARG A 48 -40.79 9.81 58.83
CA ARG A 48 -39.49 9.14 59.02
C ARG A 48 -39.67 7.64 59.17
N ILE A 49 -39.05 6.86 58.30
CA ILE A 49 -39.16 5.40 58.23
C ILE A 49 -37.78 4.79 58.47
N GLY A 50 -37.69 3.87 59.44
CA GLY A 50 -36.46 3.15 59.78
C GLY A 50 -36.10 2.10 58.73
N SER A 51 -36.53 0.86 58.93
CA SER A 51 -36.28 -0.23 57.99
C SER A 51 -37.46 -1.16 57.79
N ASP A 52 -37.38 -1.97 56.72
CA ASP A 52 -38.26 -3.11 56.46
C ASP A 52 -39.75 -2.73 56.48
N SER A 53 -40.06 -1.53 55.94
CA SER A 53 -41.40 -0.94 56.01
C SER A 53 -41.96 -0.62 54.62
N THR A 54 -43.30 -0.56 54.52
CA THR A 54 -43.99 -0.15 53.30
C THR A 54 -44.80 1.12 53.55
N VAL A 55 -44.68 2.11 52.66
CA VAL A 55 -45.53 3.31 52.62
C VAL A 55 -46.28 3.33 51.29
N LYS A 56 -47.62 3.28 51.34
CA LYS A 56 -48.47 3.23 50.14
C LYS A 56 -49.70 4.11 50.24
N GLY A 57 -50.06 4.77 49.12
CA GLY A 57 -51.37 5.39 48.94
C GLY A 57 -51.58 6.70 49.68
N LEU A 58 -50.53 7.49 49.91
CA LEU A 58 -50.60 8.78 50.60
C LEU A 58 -50.30 9.96 49.66
N VAL A 59 -50.90 11.11 49.94
CA VAL A 59 -50.42 12.42 49.47
C VAL A 59 -49.57 13.05 50.58
N ILE A 60 -48.37 13.55 50.26
CA ILE A 60 -47.45 14.14 51.23
C ILE A 60 -46.87 15.44 50.66
N ASN A 61 -47.24 16.57 51.25
CA ASN A 61 -46.92 17.89 50.70
C ASN A 61 -46.65 18.93 51.80
N GLY A 62 -46.03 20.07 51.45
CA GLY A 62 -45.78 21.18 52.37
C GLY A 62 -44.75 20.95 53.50
N PHE A 63 -44.02 19.82 53.51
CA PHE A 63 -42.97 19.53 54.49
C PHE A 63 -41.59 20.02 54.05
N ASP A 64 -40.55 19.92 54.91
CA ASP A 64 -39.16 20.16 54.49
C ASP A 64 -38.59 18.98 53.67
N SER A 65 -38.93 17.76 54.10
CA SER A 65 -38.81 16.54 53.31
C SER A 65 -40.15 15.80 53.33
N GLY A 66 -40.64 15.34 52.18
CA GLY A 66 -41.85 14.52 52.14
C GLY A 66 -41.66 13.21 52.91
N LEU A 67 -40.63 12.45 52.54
CA LEU A 67 -40.30 11.16 53.15
C LEU A 67 -38.82 11.06 53.47
N TRP A 68 -38.48 10.49 54.62
CA TRP A 68 -37.10 10.17 54.98
C TRP A 68 -37.00 8.70 55.36
N ILE A 69 -36.22 7.92 54.60
CA ILE A 69 -36.19 6.45 54.72
C ILE A 69 -34.78 5.91 55.00
N GLY A 70 -34.71 4.86 55.84
CA GLY A 70 -33.52 4.02 56.06
C GLY A 70 -33.44 2.88 55.05
N SER A 71 -33.25 1.63 55.47
CA SER A 71 -32.96 0.48 54.56
C SER A 71 -34.16 -0.46 54.33
N ASN A 72 -34.16 -1.20 53.22
CA ASN A 72 -35.14 -2.25 52.90
C ASN A 72 -36.61 -1.79 52.89
N ASN A 73 -36.88 -0.53 52.59
CA ASN A 73 -38.25 -0.01 52.55
C ASN A 73 -38.84 -0.07 51.14
N ARG A 74 -40.18 -0.11 51.06
CA ARG A 74 -40.94 0.00 49.81
C ARG A 74 -41.85 1.22 49.85
N VAL A 75 -41.68 2.13 48.90
CA VAL A 75 -42.48 3.36 48.78
C VAL A 75 -43.22 3.30 47.45
N VAL A 76 -44.54 3.17 47.45
CA VAL A 76 -45.32 2.91 46.21
C VAL A 76 -46.65 3.65 46.21
N GLY A 77 -47.15 4.06 45.04
CA GLY A 77 -48.50 4.63 44.94
C GLY A 77 -48.72 5.92 45.74
N ASN A 78 -47.67 6.70 46.03
CA ASN A 78 -47.77 7.96 46.79
C ASN A 78 -47.66 9.17 45.87
N TYR A 79 -48.34 10.27 46.22
CA TYR A 79 -48.18 11.58 45.59
C TYR A 79 -47.39 12.49 46.53
N ILE A 80 -46.20 12.93 46.11
CA ILE A 80 -45.25 13.63 46.96
C ILE A 80 -44.94 14.99 46.33
N GLY A 81 -45.46 16.04 46.97
CA GLY A 81 -45.33 17.43 46.55
C GLY A 81 -46.46 17.97 45.68
N THR A 82 -47.52 17.18 45.44
CA THR A 82 -48.75 17.64 44.76
C THR A 82 -49.97 17.55 45.67
N ASP A 83 -51.11 18.00 45.16
CA ASP A 83 -52.43 17.76 45.75
C ASP A 83 -52.95 16.33 45.46
N VAL A 84 -54.15 16.03 45.96
CA VAL A 84 -54.81 14.72 45.73
C VAL A 84 -55.16 14.43 44.29
N THR A 85 -55.26 15.44 43.42
CA THR A 85 -55.50 15.23 41.99
C THR A 85 -54.21 14.86 41.25
N GLY A 86 -53.05 15.20 41.82
CA GLY A 86 -51.76 15.03 41.19
C GLY A 86 -51.47 16.06 40.09
N ALA A 87 -52.26 17.13 40.01
CA ALA A 87 -52.14 18.16 38.98
C ALA A 87 -51.75 19.53 39.54
N ILE A 88 -51.85 19.74 40.86
CA ILE A 88 -51.56 21.05 41.50
C ILE A 88 -50.28 20.93 42.34
N ALA A 89 -49.36 21.86 42.13
CA ALA A 89 -48.11 21.97 42.87
C ALA A 89 -48.32 22.38 44.34
N LEU A 90 -47.88 21.54 45.29
CA LEU A 90 -47.88 21.78 46.74
C LEU A 90 -46.52 21.39 47.36
N GLY A 91 -45.45 21.67 46.63
CA GLY A 91 -44.09 21.15 46.86
C GLY A 91 -43.58 21.09 48.30
N ASN A 92 -42.81 20.04 48.58
CA ASN A 92 -41.98 19.98 49.78
C ASN A 92 -40.68 20.80 49.58
N GLY A 93 -39.97 21.09 50.68
CA GLY A 93 -38.67 21.80 50.68
C GLY A 93 -38.76 23.34 50.64
N ARG A 94 -39.97 23.93 50.57
CA ARG A 94 -40.17 25.40 50.51
C ARG A 94 -40.00 26.12 51.87
N GLN A 95 -39.91 25.39 52.99
CA GLN A 95 -39.89 25.99 54.32
C GLN A 95 -38.50 26.45 54.79
N HIS A 96 -37.40 26.01 54.16
CA HIS A 96 -36.04 26.28 54.68
C HIS A 96 -35.36 27.50 54.02
N PRO A 97 -34.82 28.48 54.79
CA PRO A 97 -34.12 29.66 54.25
C PRO A 97 -32.81 29.35 53.49
N PHE A 98 -32.30 28.12 53.62
CA PHE A 98 -31.04 27.66 53.03
C PHE A 98 -31.21 26.44 52.08
N GLY A 99 -32.45 26.18 51.64
CA GLY A 99 -32.83 25.03 50.81
C GLY A 99 -33.19 23.78 51.64
N GLY A 100 -34.43 23.31 51.53
CA GLY A 100 -34.91 22.09 52.18
C GLY A 100 -34.48 20.81 51.46
N LEU A 101 -34.83 19.64 52.01
CA LEU A 101 -34.39 18.34 51.48
C LEU A 101 -35.35 17.71 50.44
N GLY A 102 -36.51 18.32 50.18
CA GLY A 102 -37.32 18.04 48.99
C GLY A 102 -38.30 16.87 49.14
N GLY A 103 -38.36 15.98 48.14
CA GLY A 103 -39.32 14.87 48.07
C GLY A 103 -38.96 13.71 49.01
N ILE A 104 -38.15 12.77 48.55
CA ILE A 104 -37.73 11.58 49.30
C ILE A 104 -36.22 11.61 49.59
N VAL A 105 -35.84 11.49 50.86
CA VAL A 105 -34.45 11.33 51.30
C VAL A 105 -34.17 9.88 51.67
N VAL A 106 -33.20 9.27 51.00
CA VAL A 106 -32.79 7.86 51.17
C VAL A 106 -31.43 7.81 51.83
N THR A 107 -31.39 7.33 53.07
CA THR A 107 -30.16 7.22 53.88
C THR A 107 -29.69 5.80 54.12
N GLY A 108 -30.50 4.80 53.75
CA GLY A 108 -30.16 3.37 53.85
C GLY A 108 -30.21 2.66 52.50
N SER A 109 -29.85 1.39 52.50
CA SER A 109 -29.67 0.56 51.30
C SER A 109 -30.90 -0.28 50.95
N ASN A 110 -30.94 -0.80 49.72
CA ASN A 110 -31.91 -1.79 49.23
C ASN A 110 -33.39 -1.35 49.32
N ASN A 111 -33.66 -0.06 49.20
CA ASN A 111 -35.03 0.43 49.11
C ASN A 111 -35.58 0.26 47.68
N VAL A 112 -36.89 0.08 47.58
CA VAL A 112 -37.63 0.12 46.31
C VAL A 112 -38.57 1.32 46.34
N ILE A 113 -38.31 2.29 45.47
CA ILE A 113 -39.13 3.50 45.32
C ILE A 113 -39.86 3.38 43.99
N GLY A 114 -41.16 3.15 44.08
CA GLY A 114 -42.07 2.86 42.99
C GLY A 114 -42.18 1.35 42.74
N GLY A 115 -42.67 0.97 41.56
CA GLY A 115 -42.88 -0.43 41.22
C GLY A 115 -43.38 -0.63 39.81
N THR A 116 -43.48 -1.91 39.41
CA THR A 116 -43.74 -2.30 38.02
C THR A 116 -45.21 -2.47 37.68
N ASP A 117 -46.10 -2.41 38.66
CA ASP A 117 -47.54 -2.61 38.48
C ASP A 117 -48.27 -1.26 38.39
N HIS A 118 -48.31 -0.68 37.19
CA HIS A 118 -49.09 0.53 36.87
C HIS A 118 -49.58 0.49 35.41
N ASP A 119 -50.64 1.25 35.10
CA ASP A 119 -51.17 1.31 33.74
C ASP A 119 -50.24 2.12 32.83
N PRO A 120 -50.05 1.72 31.55
CA PRO A 120 -49.28 2.51 30.61
C PRO A 120 -49.86 3.93 30.47
N GLY A 121 -49.02 4.95 30.60
CA GLY A 121 -49.44 6.34 30.38
C GLY A 121 -50.03 7.05 31.61
N VAL A 122 -50.16 6.40 32.77
CA VAL A 122 -50.74 7.03 33.97
C VAL A 122 -50.04 6.56 35.23
N CYS A 123 -49.74 7.49 36.14
CA CYS A 123 -49.18 7.15 37.44
C CYS A 123 -50.26 6.67 38.42
N ASN A 124 -50.46 5.36 38.49
CA ASN A 124 -51.37 4.71 39.44
C ASN A 124 -50.75 3.49 40.14
N ARG A 125 -51.49 2.88 41.06
CA ARG A 125 -51.15 1.62 41.76
C ARG A 125 -49.80 1.65 42.47
N ASP A 126 -48.73 1.16 41.86
CA ASP A 126 -47.40 1.17 42.45
C ASP A 126 -46.56 2.41 42.09
N CYS A 127 -46.94 3.16 41.04
CA CYS A 127 -46.24 4.38 40.63
C CYS A 127 -46.33 5.47 41.70
N ASN A 128 -45.20 6.07 42.07
CA ASN A 128 -45.22 7.33 42.83
C ASN A 128 -45.17 8.51 41.88
N LEU A 129 -45.98 9.53 42.18
CA LEU A 129 -45.91 10.84 41.57
C LEU A 129 -45.08 11.74 42.49
N ILE A 130 -43.93 12.22 42.04
CA ILE A 130 -42.98 12.98 42.86
C ILE A 130 -42.67 14.29 42.12
N SER A 131 -43.42 15.34 42.43
CA SER A 131 -43.46 16.57 41.64
C SER A 131 -43.52 17.81 42.53
N ALA A 132 -43.16 18.96 41.95
CA ALA A 132 -43.13 20.30 42.55
C ALA A 132 -42.20 20.46 43.76
N ASN A 133 -41.32 19.51 44.06
CA ASN A 133 -40.42 19.60 45.21
C ASN A 133 -39.33 20.64 44.93
N ALA A 134 -39.14 21.57 45.86
CA ALA A 134 -38.29 22.77 45.66
C ALA A 134 -36.80 22.46 45.45
N THR A 135 -36.35 21.25 45.78
CA THR A 135 -34.99 20.75 45.58
C THR A 135 -35.01 19.44 44.79
N GLN A 136 -34.67 18.31 45.39
CA GLN A 136 -34.68 17.02 44.70
C GLN A 136 -36.04 16.32 44.82
N GLY A 137 -36.46 15.61 43.77
CA GLY A 137 -37.53 14.62 43.89
C GLY A 137 -37.10 13.46 44.77
N ILE A 138 -35.93 12.87 44.48
CA ILE A 138 -35.31 11.81 45.27
C ILE A 138 -33.82 12.13 45.51
N LEU A 139 -33.37 12.06 46.75
CA LEU A 139 -31.97 12.16 47.15
C LEU A 139 -31.50 10.83 47.75
N ILE A 140 -30.51 10.19 47.14
CA ILE A 140 -29.81 8.99 47.64
C ILE A 140 -28.46 9.42 48.21
N ASP A 141 -28.32 9.34 49.53
CA ASP A 141 -27.23 10.01 50.26
C ASP A 141 -26.17 9.04 50.83
N ARG A 142 -24.91 9.46 50.72
CA ARG A 142 -23.70 8.95 51.38
C ARG A 142 -23.33 7.50 51.15
N VAL A 143 -24.02 6.58 51.80
CA VAL A 143 -23.72 5.13 51.85
C VAL A 143 -24.91 4.29 51.40
N ALA A 144 -25.98 4.95 50.96
CA ALA A 144 -27.19 4.30 50.46
C ALA A 144 -26.88 3.59 49.13
N SER A 145 -26.85 2.25 49.19
CA SER A 145 -26.47 1.38 48.09
C SER A 145 -27.58 0.43 47.68
N GLY A 146 -27.56 -0.10 46.46
CA GLY A 146 -28.53 -1.12 46.04
C GLY A 146 -29.98 -0.65 45.96
N ASN A 147 -30.24 0.66 45.97
CA ASN A 147 -31.59 1.19 45.89
C ASN A 147 -32.12 1.15 44.45
N ARG A 148 -33.41 0.89 44.30
CA ARG A 148 -34.09 0.76 43.00
C ARG A 148 -35.21 1.79 42.90
N VAL A 149 -35.09 2.73 41.96
CA VAL A 149 -36.11 3.73 41.65
C VAL A 149 -36.81 3.30 40.36
N LEU A 150 -38.04 2.78 40.46
CA LEU A 150 -38.73 2.09 39.36
C LEU A 150 -40.13 2.66 39.11
N GLY A 151 -40.51 2.90 37.85
CA GLY A 151 -41.90 3.17 37.51
C GLY A 151 -42.50 4.42 38.16
N ASN A 152 -41.70 5.46 38.42
CA ASN A 152 -42.16 6.71 39.03
C ASN A 152 -42.35 7.81 37.98
N PHE A 153 -43.30 8.72 38.22
CA PHE A 153 -43.45 9.96 37.46
C PHE A 153 -42.90 11.11 38.30
N MET A 154 -41.93 11.83 37.75
CA MET A 154 -41.21 12.90 38.43
C MET A 154 -41.29 14.19 37.62
N GLY A 155 -41.68 15.26 38.30
CA GLY A 155 -41.71 16.60 37.72
C GLY A 155 -42.83 16.85 36.68
N THR A 156 -43.84 15.98 36.67
CA THR A 156 -45.01 16.02 35.78
C THR A 156 -46.31 15.87 36.58
N ASP A 157 -47.45 15.94 35.91
CA ASP A 157 -48.74 15.55 36.45
C ASP A 157 -48.96 14.03 36.45
N ILE A 158 -50.11 13.59 36.97
CA ILE A 158 -50.48 12.17 37.02
C ILE A 158 -50.51 11.48 35.65
N THR A 159 -50.72 12.22 34.55
CA THR A 159 -50.71 11.66 33.18
C THR A 159 -49.32 11.69 32.54
N GLY A 160 -48.35 12.37 33.15
CA GLY A 160 -46.99 12.45 32.62
C GLY A 160 -46.89 13.28 31.34
N THR A 161 -47.84 14.21 31.13
CA THR A 161 -47.94 15.03 29.90
C THR A 161 -47.88 16.53 30.17
N VAL A 162 -47.99 16.95 31.43
CA VAL A 162 -47.97 18.36 31.83
C VAL A 162 -46.86 18.59 32.84
N THR A 163 -45.98 19.55 32.58
CA THR A 163 -44.94 20.04 33.50
C THR A 163 -45.31 21.40 34.11
N ASP A 164 -46.15 22.15 33.41
CA ASP A 164 -46.64 23.48 33.76
C ASP A 164 -48.16 23.54 33.44
N PRO A 165 -49.04 23.57 34.46
CA PRO A 165 -50.50 23.53 34.28
C PRO A 165 -51.12 24.74 33.55
N ASP A 166 -50.52 25.93 33.65
CA ASP A 166 -51.03 27.15 33.01
C ASP A 166 -50.24 27.58 31.77
N GLY A 167 -49.06 26.97 31.56
CA GLY A 167 -48.18 27.20 30.43
C GLY A 167 -47.42 28.52 30.51
N ILE A 168 -47.42 29.16 31.68
CA ILE A 168 -46.72 30.40 31.96
C ILE A 168 -45.50 30.08 32.84
N ALA A 169 -44.33 30.02 32.22
CA ALA A 169 -43.08 29.79 32.95
C ALA A 169 -42.88 30.82 34.09
N ASP A 170 -42.50 30.33 35.27
CA ASP A 170 -42.23 31.09 36.50
C ASP A 170 -43.48 31.70 37.16
N SER A 171 -44.66 31.08 36.97
CA SER A 171 -45.92 31.42 37.65
C SER A 171 -45.98 30.87 39.09
N GLY A 172 -45.09 29.92 39.44
CA GLY A 172 -44.95 29.31 40.76
C GLY A 172 -45.83 28.08 40.99
N ASP A 173 -46.59 27.66 39.98
CA ASP A 173 -47.43 26.46 39.95
C ASP A 173 -46.79 25.25 39.23
N GLU A 174 -45.52 25.37 38.84
CA GLU A 174 -44.81 24.36 38.06
C GLU A 174 -44.71 23.05 38.83
N LEU A 175 -44.95 21.95 38.12
CA LEU A 175 -44.84 20.60 38.66
C LEU A 175 -43.40 20.08 38.68
N GLY A 176 -42.45 20.85 38.13
CA GLY A 176 -41.03 20.52 38.11
C GLY A 176 -40.41 20.38 39.51
N ASN A 177 -39.51 19.41 39.69
CA ASN A 177 -38.57 19.42 40.81
C ASN A 177 -37.33 20.27 40.41
N ALA A 178 -36.49 20.73 41.34
CA ALA A 178 -35.22 21.33 40.90
C ALA A 178 -34.30 20.28 40.24
N VAL A 179 -34.20 19.09 40.83
CA VAL A 179 -33.56 17.90 40.23
C VAL A 179 -34.49 16.70 40.41
N GLY A 180 -34.58 15.81 39.41
CA GLY A 180 -35.38 14.59 39.54
C GLY A 180 -34.80 13.63 40.59
N VAL A 181 -33.62 13.07 40.30
CA VAL A 181 -32.89 12.16 41.19
C VAL A 181 -31.45 12.64 41.40
N VAL A 182 -30.99 12.68 42.65
CA VAL A 182 -29.59 12.93 43.01
C VAL A 182 -29.02 11.74 43.75
N ILE A 183 -27.83 11.27 43.35
CA ILE A 183 -27.02 10.30 44.10
C ILE A 183 -25.71 10.98 44.49
N VAL A 184 -25.39 11.00 45.79
CA VAL A 184 -24.24 11.74 46.31
C VAL A 184 -23.44 10.96 47.35
N GLY A 185 -22.11 11.01 47.23
CA GLY A 185 -21.15 10.49 48.19
C GLY A 185 -20.59 9.11 47.85
N ALA A 186 -19.28 8.92 48.08
CA ALA A 186 -18.51 7.80 47.53
C ALA A 186 -19.01 6.39 47.91
N GLY A 187 -19.82 6.27 48.97
CA GLY A 187 -20.43 5.01 49.39
C GLY A 187 -21.78 4.70 48.72
N ALA A 188 -22.38 5.63 47.97
CA ALA A 188 -23.65 5.46 47.29
C ALA A 188 -23.43 4.74 45.95
N THR A 189 -23.36 3.40 46.03
CA THR A 189 -23.01 2.54 44.90
C THR A 189 -24.08 1.51 44.57
N GLY A 190 -24.07 1.00 43.34
CA GLY A 190 -24.99 -0.07 42.93
C GLY A 190 -26.47 0.34 42.95
N ASN A 191 -26.78 1.63 42.84
CA ASN A 191 -28.16 2.09 42.76
C ASN A 191 -28.64 2.08 41.30
N THR A 192 -29.90 1.71 41.08
CA THR A 192 -30.51 1.62 39.75
C THR A 192 -31.70 2.58 39.65
N ILE A 193 -31.67 3.44 38.65
CA ILE A 193 -32.78 4.31 38.25
C ILE A 193 -33.38 3.73 36.99
N GLY A 194 -34.56 3.12 37.11
CA GLY A 194 -35.32 2.49 36.04
C GLY A 194 -35.00 1.01 35.86
N GLY A 195 -35.22 0.49 34.66
CA GLY A 195 -35.04 -0.94 34.36
C GLY A 195 -35.17 -1.25 32.88
N THR A 196 -35.47 -2.50 32.55
CA THR A 196 -35.46 -2.99 31.15
C THR A 196 -36.85 -3.27 30.59
N THR A 197 -37.88 -3.10 31.42
CA THR A 197 -39.29 -3.30 31.03
C THR A 197 -40.06 -1.98 31.10
N PRO A 198 -41.14 -1.80 30.32
CA PRO A 198 -41.96 -0.58 30.37
C PRO A 198 -42.49 -0.25 31.78
N GLY A 199 -42.78 -1.25 32.61
CA GLY A 199 -43.23 -1.02 34.00
C GLY A 199 -42.12 -0.54 34.94
N GLU A 200 -40.85 -0.72 34.60
CA GLU A 200 -39.72 -0.24 35.43
C GLU A 200 -39.30 1.19 35.08
N ARG A 201 -39.74 1.71 33.92
CA ARG A 201 -39.37 3.02 33.38
C ARG A 201 -39.84 4.17 34.27
N ASN A 202 -38.92 5.05 34.65
CA ASN A 202 -39.32 6.34 35.22
C ASN A 202 -39.55 7.36 34.11
N ILE A 203 -40.48 8.28 34.35
CA ILE A 203 -40.66 9.51 33.60
C ILE A 203 -40.10 10.64 34.45
N ILE A 204 -39.06 11.33 33.98
CA ILE A 204 -38.35 12.38 34.73
C ILE A 204 -38.28 13.62 33.86
N SER A 205 -39.25 14.53 34.00
CA SER A 205 -39.39 15.68 33.12
C SER A 205 -39.71 16.94 33.93
N GLY A 206 -39.68 18.13 33.32
CA GLY A 206 -39.96 19.39 34.02
C GLY A 206 -38.93 19.82 35.07
N SER A 207 -37.84 19.06 35.27
CA SER A 207 -36.86 19.37 36.31
C SER A 207 -36.04 20.62 35.98
N TRP A 208 -36.05 21.67 36.82
CA TRP A 208 -35.44 22.96 36.48
C TRP A 208 -33.92 22.91 36.22
N TRP A 209 -33.20 21.97 36.82
CA TRP A 209 -31.75 21.78 36.63
C TRP A 209 -31.43 20.47 35.92
N ASN A 210 -31.55 19.32 36.58
CA ASN A 210 -31.15 18.05 35.96
C ASN A 210 -32.22 16.99 36.17
N HIS A 211 -32.36 16.06 35.23
CA HIS A 211 -33.24 14.91 35.46
C HIS A 211 -32.56 13.94 36.44
N VAL A 212 -31.29 13.59 36.18
CA VAL A 212 -30.46 12.76 37.07
C VAL A 212 -29.10 13.41 37.30
N ARG A 213 -28.61 13.41 38.55
CA ARG A 213 -27.28 13.91 38.90
C ARG A 213 -26.51 12.95 39.80
N PHE A 214 -25.25 12.70 39.45
CA PHE A 214 -24.28 11.97 40.28
C PHE A 214 -23.21 12.93 40.79
N LEU A 215 -22.83 12.79 42.06
CA LEU A 215 -21.80 13.61 42.70
C LEU A 215 -20.93 12.76 43.63
N ASP A 216 -19.68 12.50 43.23
CA ASP A 216 -18.73 11.69 43.99
C ASP A 216 -19.27 10.27 44.28
N THR A 217 -19.61 9.50 43.24
CA THR A 217 -20.26 8.17 43.34
C THR A 217 -19.72 7.17 42.31
N THR A 218 -20.00 5.87 42.51
CA THR A 218 -19.56 4.82 41.57
C THR A 218 -20.54 3.66 41.42
N GLY A 219 -20.51 3.00 40.27
CA GLY A 219 -21.25 1.76 40.03
C GLY A 219 -22.77 1.91 40.02
N ASN A 220 -23.29 3.07 39.65
CA ASN A 220 -24.74 3.32 39.55
C ASN A 220 -25.23 3.19 38.09
N GLU A 221 -26.51 2.87 37.92
CA GLU A 221 -27.12 2.59 36.61
C GLU A 221 -28.37 3.43 36.38
N VAL A 222 -28.52 3.96 35.16
CA VAL A 222 -29.72 4.65 34.69
C VAL A 222 -30.24 3.92 33.45
N LEU A 223 -31.34 3.20 33.56
CA LEU A 223 -31.82 2.26 32.53
C LEU A 223 -33.28 2.50 32.16
N GLY A 224 -33.59 2.53 30.86
CA GLY A 224 -34.96 2.46 30.37
C GLY A 224 -35.85 3.68 30.64
N ASN A 225 -35.30 4.81 31.06
CA ASN A 225 -36.06 5.99 31.49
C ASN A 225 -36.42 6.93 30.33
N TYR A 226 -37.50 7.69 30.50
CA TYR A 226 -37.80 8.85 29.66
C TYR A 226 -37.48 10.13 30.45
N MET A 227 -36.60 10.95 29.90
CA MET A 227 -36.07 12.15 30.54
C MET A 227 -36.30 13.36 29.63
N GLY A 228 -37.07 14.33 30.13
CA GLY A 228 -37.43 15.57 29.42
C GLY A 228 -38.53 15.43 28.35
N THR A 229 -39.06 14.22 28.16
CA THR A 229 -40.21 13.93 27.29
C THR A 229 -41.47 13.61 28.09
N ASP A 230 -42.59 13.50 27.39
CA ASP A 230 -43.83 12.95 27.93
C ASP A 230 -43.74 11.44 28.17
N VAL A 231 -44.78 10.89 28.78
CA VAL A 231 -44.90 9.44 29.07
C VAL A 231 -44.85 8.57 27.80
N THR A 232 -45.16 9.12 26.63
CA THR A 232 -45.07 8.39 25.35
C THR A 232 -43.65 8.39 24.77
N GLY A 233 -42.78 9.32 25.20
CA GLY A 233 -41.44 9.50 24.66
C GLY A 233 -41.42 10.17 23.28
N THR A 234 -42.50 10.86 22.90
CA THR A 234 -42.64 11.47 21.56
C THR A 234 -42.75 13.00 21.58
N LEU A 235 -43.12 13.58 22.73
CA LEU A 235 -43.23 15.03 22.89
C LEU A 235 -42.23 15.50 23.93
N GLY A 236 -41.44 16.53 23.61
CA GLY A 236 -40.62 17.23 24.60
C GLY A 236 -41.52 18.08 25.49
N LEU A 237 -41.34 17.99 26.82
CA LEU A 237 -42.11 18.78 27.78
C LEU A 237 -41.34 19.99 28.32
N GLY A 238 -40.04 20.12 28.02
CA GLY A 238 -39.15 21.08 28.67
C GLY A 238 -39.24 20.97 30.22
N ALA A 239 -38.77 21.90 31.03
CA ALA A 239 -37.45 22.52 31.00
C ALA A 239 -36.56 21.80 32.01
N GLY A 240 -35.27 21.67 31.68
CA GLY A 240 -34.15 21.32 32.56
C GLY A 240 -32.84 21.63 31.89
N PHE A 241 -31.79 21.93 32.65
CA PHE A 241 -30.43 22.19 32.17
C PHE A 241 -29.88 20.93 31.47
N SER A 242 -29.43 19.89 32.17
CA SER A 242 -28.93 18.66 31.53
C SER A 242 -29.80 17.44 31.84
N GLY A 243 -29.83 16.46 30.94
CA GLY A 243 -30.57 15.22 31.19
C GLY A 243 -29.93 14.41 32.33
N VAL A 244 -28.71 13.94 32.09
CA VAL A 244 -27.88 13.29 33.10
C VAL A 244 -26.57 14.06 33.28
N TRP A 245 -26.23 14.40 34.52
CA TRP A 245 -24.98 15.05 34.86
C TRP A 245 -24.16 14.22 35.85
N ILE A 246 -22.98 13.78 35.43
CA ILE A 246 -22.02 13.01 36.22
C ILE A 246 -20.86 13.93 36.60
N VAL A 247 -20.68 14.19 37.90
CA VAL A 247 -19.59 15.06 38.40
C VAL A 247 -18.77 14.29 39.42
N ASP A 248 -17.46 14.22 39.22
CA ASP A 248 -16.52 13.57 40.15
C ASP A 248 -16.87 12.09 40.43
N SER A 249 -17.58 11.43 39.51
CA SER A 249 -18.18 10.11 39.68
C SER A 249 -17.64 9.15 38.62
N SER A 250 -17.10 7.99 39.03
CA SER A 250 -16.43 7.02 38.13
C SER A 250 -17.20 5.71 38.03
N GLY A 251 -17.10 5.00 36.90
CA GLY A 251 -17.65 3.65 36.75
C GLY A 251 -19.18 3.55 36.79
N ASN A 252 -19.90 4.58 36.33
CA ASN A 252 -21.37 4.56 36.26
C ASN A 252 -21.85 4.26 34.83
N THR A 253 -23.06 3.71 34.68
CA THR A 253 -23.63 3.32 33.40
C THR A 253 -24.93 4.06 33.10
N ILE A 254 -24.98 4.76 31.97
CA ILE A 254 -26.18 5.41 31.45
C ILE A 254 -26.65 4.62 30.23
N GLY A 255 -27.74 3.88 30.38
CA GLY A 255 -28.38 3.08 29.35
C GLY A 255 -27.85 1.65 29.21
N GLY A 256 -28.39 0.91 28.25
CA GLY A 256 -28.02 -0.48 28.00
C GLY A 256 -28.46 -0.98 26.64
N MET A 257 -27.77 -2.01 26.13
CA MET A 257 -28.10 -2.65 24.84
C MET A 257 -29.18 -3.73 24.95
N ALA A 258 -29.59 -4.09 26.18
CA ALA A 258 -30.64 -5.09 26.39
C ALA A 258 -31.99 -4.54 25.91
N GLY A 259 -32.62 -5.22 24.96
CA GLY A 259 -33.92 -4.81 24.40
C GLY A 259 -33.84 -3.63 23.42
N THR A 260 -32.64 -3.22 22.99
CA THR A 260 -32.44 -2.35 21.82
C THR A 260 -32.03 -3.22 20.64
N LYS A 261 -32.89 -3.34 19.62
CA LYS A 261 -32.45 -3.91 18.34
C LYS A 261 -31.70 -2.81 17.58
N LEU A 262 -30.59 -3.14 16.93
CA LEU A 262 -29.95 -2.23 15.98
C LEU A 262 -30.99 -1.81 14.92
N GLY A 263 -31.23 -0.51 14.74
CA GLY A 263 -32.30 0.02 13.87
C GLY A 263 -33.73 -0.13 14.41
N GLY A 264 -33.92 -0.48 15.68
CA GLY A 264 -35.24 -0.62 16.32
C GLY A 264 -35.54 0.45 17.37
N PRO A 265 -36.80 0.63 17.77
CA PRO A 265 -37.18 1.62 18.78
C PRO A 265 -36.60 1.30 20.16
N CYS A 266 -36.53 2.32 21.01
CA CYS A 266 -36.07 2.19 22.37
C CYS A 266 -37.14 1.54 23.28
N THR A 267 -37.06 0.21 23.44
CA THR A 267 -38.05 -0.58 24.22
C THR A 267 -37.52 -1.20 25.50
N GLY A 268 -36.20 -1.24 25.69
CA GLY A 268 -35.52 -1.94 26.79
C GLY A 268 -34.74 -1.00 27.72
N ALA A 269 -33.45 -1.30 27.91
CA ALA A 269 -32.55 -0.61 28.84
C ALA A 269 -32.07 0.78 28.38
N CYS A 270 -32.34 1.16 27.12
CA CYS A 270 -32.04 2.49 26.58
C CYS A 270 -32.82 3.59 27.29
N ASN A 271 -32.19 4.73 27.55
CA ASN A 271 -32.94 5.92 27.96
C ASN A 271 -33.30 6.77 26.74
N VAL A 272 -34.47 7.41 26.78
CA VAL A 272 -34.82 8.52 25.88
C VAL A 272 -34.53 9.81 26.64
N ILE A 273 -33.56 10.60 26.15
CA ILE A 273 -33.10 11.83 26.78
C ILE A 273 -33.26 12.97 25.79
N ALA A 274 -34.36 13.70 25.87
CA ALA A 274 -34.69 14.75 24.91
C ALA A 274 -35.43 15.91 25.60
N GLY A 275 -35.50 17.08 24.95
CA GLY A 275 -36.14 18.27 25.51
C GLY A 275 -35.33 18.98 26.61
N SER A 276 -34.05 18.61 26.79
CA SER A 276 -33.14 19.29 27.73
C SER A 276 -32.57 20.58 27.13
N GLY A 277 -32.48 21.63 27.93
CA GLY A 277 -31.99 22.95 27.52
C GLY A 277 -30.47 23.04 27.33
N ALA A 278 -29.68 22.11 27.86
CA ALA A 278 -28.23 21.98 27.68
C ALA A 278 -27.90 20.60 27.08
N TYR A 279 -26.97 19.84 27.67
CA TYR A 279 -26.58 18.51 27.16
C TYR A 279 -27.55 17.42 27.61
N GLY A 280 -27.84 16.46 26.73
CA GLY A 280 -28.52 15.23 27.14
C GLY A 280 -27.71 14.48 28.21
N VAL A 281 -26.40 14.32 28.00
CA VAL A 281 -25.48 13.75 29.00
C VAL A 281 -24.23 14.60 29.13
N LEU A 282 -23.84 14.90 30.37
CA LEU A 282 -22.63 15.66 30.71
C LEU A 282 -21.80 14.89 31.74
N ILE A 283 -20.51 14.69 31.45
CA ILE A 283 -19.54 14.06 32.36
C ILE A 283 -18.42 15.06 32.63
N GLU A 284 -18.18 15.39 33.90
CA GLU A 284 -17.20 16.39 34.32
C GLU A 284 -16.39 15.87 35.52
N ALA A 285 -15.13 16.33 35.60
CA ALA A 285 -14.21 16.06 36.71
C ALA A 285 -13.69 17.38 37.28
N ASP A 286 -14.29 17.86 38.37
CA ASP A 286 -13.98 19.16 39.00
C ASP A 286 -12.94 19.03 40.12
N ARG A 287 -13.01 17.93 40.89
CA ARG A 287 -12.21 17.71 42.11
C ARG A 287 -11.65 16.30 42.21
N VAL A 288 -12.34 15.30 41.65
CA VAL A 288 -11.98 13.88 41.66
C VAL A 288 -12.08 13.34 40.23
N SER A 289 -11.59 12.13 39.96
CA SER A 289 -11.71 11.49 38.65
C SER A 289 -13.17 11.10 38.33
N ALA A 290 -13.59 11.32 37.08
CA ALA A 290 -14.83 10.77 36.51
C ALA A 290 -14.50 9.83 35.33
N THR A 291 -13.77 8.75 35.60
CA THR A 291 -13.30 7.79 34.58
C THR A 291 -14.15 6.53 34.56
N GLY A 292 -14.07 5.75 33.48
CA GLY A 292 -14.75 4.46 33.34
C GLY A 292 -16.28 4.56 33.29
N ASN A 293 -16.85 5.74 33.08
CA ASN A 293 -18.29 5.87 32.87
C ASN A 293 -18.65 5.41 31.46
N THR A 294 -19.82 4.76 31.33
CA THR A 294 -20.31 4.22 30.06
C THR A 294 -21.66 4.84 29.72
N VAL A 295 -21.74 5.53 28.58
CA VAL A 295 -23.00 6.02 27.99
C VAL A 295 -23.32 5.12 26.81
N GLN A 296 -24.33 4.26 26.94
CA GLN A 296 -24.60 3.23 25.94
C GLN A 296 -26.07 3.03 25.57
N GLY A 297 -26.34 2.82 24.28
CA GLY A 297 -27.66 2.43 23.79
C GLY A 297 -28.74 3.49 23.92
N ASN A 298 -28.42 4.74 24.29
CA ASN A 298 -29.41 5.77 24.57
C ASN A 298 -29.90 6.47 23.29
N PHE A 299 -31.11 7.02 23.36
CA PHE A 299 -31.73 7.85 22.34
C PHE A 299 -31.71 9.28 22.85
N ILE A 300 -30.79 10.09 22.32
CA ILE A 300 -30.47 11.42 22.84
C ILE A 300 -30.85 12.45 21.79
N GLY A 301 -31.79 13.34 22.14
CA GLY A 301 -32.35 14.36 21.27
C GLY A 301 -33.40 13.83 20.27
N VAL A 302 -33.68 12.53 20.28
CA VAL A 302 -34.70 11.90 19.41
C VAL A 302 -35.83 11.29 20.25
N ASP A 303 -36.96 11.03 19.60
CA ASP A 303 -38.09 10.34 20.18
C ASP A 303 -37.80 8.86 20.47
N VAL A 304 -38.71 8.17 21.17
CA VAL A 304 -38.61 6.73 21.46
C VAL A 304 -38.40 5.85 20.23
N THR A 305 -38.89 6.28 19.06
CA THR A 305 -38.69 5.52 17.81
C THR A 305 -37.29 5.70 17.25
N GLY A 306 -36.59 6.78 17.62
CA GLY A 306 -35.29 7.15 17.10
C GLY A 306 -35.34 7.70 15.67
N THR A 307 -36.53 8.09 15.19
CA THR A 307 -36.75 8.51 13.80
C THR A 307 -37.20 9.97 13.67
N GLN A 308 -37.52 10.62 14.79
CA GLN A 308 -37.88 12.04 14.86
C GLN A 308 -37.04 12.76 15.89
N GLY A 309 -36.59 13.96 15.55
CA GLY A 309 -35.91 14.86 16.46
C GLY A 309 -36.90 15.57 17.38
N ILE A 310 -36.64 15.52 18.69
CA ILE A 310 -37.26 16.39 19.70
C ILE A 310 -36.30 17.54 20.04
N GLY A 311 -35.01 17.18 20.15
CA GLY A 311 -33.88 18.07 20.34
C GLY A 311 -33.48 18.26 21.79
N ASN A 312 -32.17 18.45 21.99
CA ASN A 312 -31.55 18.99 23.21
C ASN A 312 -30.73 20.23 22.81
N GLY A 313 -30.27 21.05 23.75
CA GLY A 313 -29.28 22.07 23.46
C GLY A 313 -28.01 21.48 22.81
N GLY A 314 -27.50 20.38 23.38
CA GLY A 314 -26.41 19.55 22.84
C GLY A 314 -26.63 18.06 23.16
N GLY A 315 -25.90 17.18 22.50
CA GLY A 315 -26.04 15.74 22.72
C GLY A 315 -25.29 15.25 23.97
N ILE A 316 -24.04 14.84 23.82
CA ILE A 316 -23.17 14.32 24.89
C ILE A 316 -21.94 15.21 25.02
N LYS A 317 -21.52 15.54 26.25
CA LYS A 317 -20.25 16.20 26.52
C LYS A 317 -19.45 15.44 27.58
N VAL A 318 -18.16 15.21 27.30
CA VAL A 318 -17.23 14.46 28.15
C VAL A 318 -16.00 15.32 28.45
N GLU A 319 -15.96 15.91 29.64
CA GLU A 319 -14.83 16.68 30.20
C GLU A 319 -14.04 15.89 31.25
N ALA A 320 -13.91 14.59 31.02
CA ALA A 320 -13.14 13.68 31.86
C ALA A 320 -12.47 12.61 31.02
N ASN A 321 -11.42 12.00 31.57
CA ASN A 321 -10.61 11.02 30.84
C ASN A 321 -11.19 9.61 30.93
N GLY A 322 -10.89 8.74 29.96
CA GLY A 322 -11.11 7.29 30.10
C GLY A 322 -12.57 6.85 30.16
N ASN A 323 -13.47 7.49 29.41
CA ASN A 323 -14.90 7.16 29.36
C ASN A 323 -15.32 6.54 28.02
N ASN A 324 -16.46 5.86 28.02
CA ASN A 324 -16.97 5.11 26.86
C ASN A 324 -18.34 5.62 26.42
N VAL A 325 -18.47 6.00 25.15
CA VAL A 325 -19.72 6.40 24.51
C VAL A 325 -20.01 5.45 23.34
N ARG A 326 -21.02 4.59 23.48
CA ARG A 326 -21.26 3.55 22.48
C ARG A 326 -22.70 3.22 22.13
N GLY A 327 -22.98 2.98 20.85
CA GLY A 327 -24.29 2.48 20.43
C GLY A 327 -25.44 3.45 20.69
N ASN A 328 -25.18 4.75 20.89
CA ASN A 328 -26.21 5.76 21.12
C ASN A 328 -26.69 6.35 19.80
N VAL A 329 -27.95 6.81 19.77
CA VAL A 329 -28.46 7.74 18.75
C VAL A 329 -28.36 9.15 19.32
N VAL A 330 -27.59 10.04 18.69
CA VAL A 330 -27.29 11.39 19.17
C VAL A 330 -27.54 12.40 18.06
N SER A 331 -28.72 13.00 18.05
CA SER A 331 -29.20 13.81 16.93
C SER A 331 -30.08 14.98 17.39
N ALA A 332 -30.40 15.88 16.47
CA ALA A 332 -31.26 17.04 16.68
C ALA A 332 -30.79 18.02 17.77
N SER A 333 -29.49 18.10 18.02
CA SER A 333 -28.93 19.14 18.90
C SER A 333 -29.23 20.53 18.32
N THR A 334 -29.92 21.38 19.09
CA THR A 334 -30.51 22.64 18.60
C THR A 334 -29.57 23.83 18.75
N GLY A 335 -28.51 23.72 19.56
CA GLY A 335 -27.64 24.87 19.90
C GLY A 335 -28.29 25.92 20.80
N VAL A 336 -29.58 25.76 21.12
CA VAL A 336 -30.32 26.69 21.97
C VAL A 336 -30.21 26.22 23.41
N GLY A 337 -29.73 27.11 24.29
CA GLY A 337 -29.60 26.81 25.70
C GLY A 337 -28.90 27.88 26.51
N PRO A 338 -28.82 27.69 27.83
CA PRO A 338 -28.24 28.67 28.76
C PRO A 338 -26.71 28.72 28.75
N ILE A 339 -26.03 27.86 28.01
CA ILE A 339 -24.56 27.77 27.94
C ILE A 339 -24.04 27.86 26.49
N SER A 340 -22.84 28.40 26.32
CA SER A 340 -22.16 28.47 25.02
C SER A 340 -21.58 27.11 24.58
N GLY A 341 -21.39 26.92 23.27
CA GLY A 341 -20.75 25.70 22.72
C GLY A 341 -21.69 24.50 22.53
N LEU A 342 -23.01 24.74 22.60
CA LEU A 342 -24.07 23.79 22.29
C LEU A 342 -24.16 23.48 20.78
N GLY A 343 -25.06 22.59 20.39
CA GLY A 343 -25.37 22.27 18.99
C GLY A 343 -24.52 21.16 18.37
N ASN A 344 -23.45 20.72 19.03
CA ASN A 344 -22.70 19.53 18.62
C ASN A 344 -23.39 18.25 19.10
N GLY A 345 -23.25 17.15 18.33
CA GLY A 345 -23.70 15.83 18.75
C GLY A 345 -22.92 15.31 19.95
N VAL A 346 -21.60 15.14 19.80
CA VAL A 346 -20.70 14.69 20.88
C VAL A 346 -19.52 15.64 21.01
N VAL A 347 -19.18 16.05 22.23
CA VAL A 347 -18.00 16.86 22.56
C VAL A 347 -17.10 16.10 23.52
N ILE A 348 -15.82 15.94 23.17
CA ILE A 348 -14.81 15.27 23.99
C ILE A 348 -13.69 16.27 24.29
N VAL A 349 -13.57 16.63 25.57
CA VAL A 349 -12.52 17.52 26.08
C VAL A 349 -11.44 16.73 26.82
N GLY A 350 -11.82 15.64 27.51
CA GLY A 350 -10.87 14.76 28.19
C GLY A 350 -10.06 13.87 27.23
N ASP A 351 -9.05 13.20 27.78
CA ASP A 351 -8.16 12.28 27.06
C ASP A 351 -8.65 10.82 27.14
N GLU A 352 -8.16 9.97 26.24
CA GLU A 352 -8.35 8.51 26.32
C GLU A 352 -9.83 8.06 26.36
N ASN A 353 -10.73 8.78 25.69
CA ASN A 353 -12.14 8.41 25.59
C ASN A 353 -12.43 7.61 24.32
N ASP A 354 -13.36 6.66 24.43
CA ASP A 354 -13.79 5.78 23.35
C ASP A 354 -15.19 6.16 22.84
N LEU A 355 -15.34 6.30 21.53
CA LEU A 355 -16.59 6.60 20.85
C LEU A 355 -16.83 5.63 19.69
N TYR A 356 -17.77 4.68 19.81
CA TYR A 356 -18.01 3.66 18.77
C TYR A 356 -19.47 3.18 18.65
N ARG A 357 -19.88 2.65 17.49
CA ARG A 357 -21.25 2.19 17.21
C ARG A 357 -22.36 3.24 17.27
N ASN A 358 -22.04 4.51 17.41
CA ASN A 358 -23.04 5.57 17.56
C ASN A 358 -23.68 5.95 16.21
N ARG A 359 -24.89 6.48 16.25
CA ARG A 359 -25.58 7.15 15.15
C ARG A 359 -25.66 8.62 15.50
N ILE A 360 -24.87 9.45 14.84
CA ILE A 360 -24.67 10.86 15.19
C ILE A 360 -25.15 11.74 14.04
N GLY A 361 -26.20 12.50 14.27
CA GLY A 361 -26.84 13.35 13.25
C GLY A 361 -27.82 12.61 12.33
N THR A 362 -28.04 11.31 12.55
CA THR A 362 -28.98 10.47 11.79
C THR A 362 -30.10 9.91 12.68
N ASP A 363 -31.08 9.26 12.05
CA ASP A 363 -32.00 8.35 12.73
C ASP A 363 -31.29 7.07 13.22
N VAL A 364 -32.01 6.27 13.99
CA VAL A 364 -31.54 4.99 14.54
C VAL A 364 -31.06 4.01 13.47
N ASN A 365 -31.60 4.09 12.25
CA ASN A 365 -31.22 3.24 11.13
C ASN A 365 -29.96 3.75 10.41
N GLY A 366 -29.56 5.00 10.63
CA GLY A 366 -28.43 5.61 9.92
C GLY A 366 -28.74 5.93 8.46
N VAL A 367 -30.02 6.06 8.07
CA VAL A 367 -30.43 6.27 6.67
C VAL A 367 -31.19 7.57 6.44
N LYS A 368 -31.57 8.27 7.52
CA LYS A 368 -32.23 9.58 7.47
C LYS A 368 -31.44 10.58 8.32
N GLY A 369 -31.14 11.75 7.77
CA GLY A 369 -30.56 12.86 8.54
C GLY A 369 -31.56 13.44 9.54
N LEU A 370 -31.13 13.59 10.80
CA LEU A 370 -31.81 14.29 11.89
C LEU A 370 -30.86 15.32 12.51
N GLY A 371 -30.00 15.92 11.68
CA GLY A 371 -28.76 16.62 12.01
C GLY A 371 -28.69 17.38 13.32
N ASN A 372 -27.49 17.36 13.92
CA ASN A 372 -27.11 18.35 14.93
C ASN A 372 -26.86 19.71 14.25
N LEU A 373 -27.10 20.82 14.94
CA LEU A 373 -26.92 22.17 14.37
C LEU A 373 -25.46 22.44 13.93
N HIS A 374 -24.48 21.93 14.69
CA HIS A 374 -23.06 22.10 14.43
C HIS A 374 -22.42 20.78 14.00
N ASN A 375 -21.30 20.39 14.63
CA ASN A 375 -20.54 19.20 14.24
C ASN A 375 -21.20 17.93 14.79
N GLY A 376 -20.96 16.81 14.12
CA GLY A 376 -21.28 15.50 14.69
C GLY A 376 -20.46 15.24 15.95
N VAL A 377 -19.13 15.31 15.83
CA VAL A 377 -18.17 15.10 16.91
C VAL A 377 -17.14 16.22 16.95
N LEU A 378 -16.87 16.77 18.14
CA LEU A 378 -15.80 17.73 18.39
C LEU A 378 -14.85 17.19 19.46
N VAL A 379 -13.55 17.15 19.16
CA VAL A 379 -12.49 16.63 20.03
C VAL A 379 -11.46 17.72 20.33
N ARG A 380 -11.08 17.82 21.60
CA ARG A 380 -10.01 18.72 22.10
C ARG A 380 -8.95 18.01 22.94
N GLY A 381 -9.27 16.86 23.52
CA GLY A 381 -8.32 16.05 24.28
C GLY A 381 -7.40 15.22 23.38
N ASN A 382 -6.50 14.48 24.00
CA ASN A 382 -5.51 13.62 23.37
C ASN A 382 -5.91 12.15 23.42
N ARG A 383 -5.36 11.35 22.50
CA ARG A 383 -5.45 9.87 22.54
C ARG A 383 -6.89 9.35 22.60
N ASN A 384 -7.85 10.11 22.05
CA ASN A 384 -9.24 9.69 21.95
C ASN A 384 -9.46 8.81 20.72
N CYS A 385 -10.34 7.84 20.88
CA CYS A 385 -10.67 6.82 19.89
C CYS A 385 -12.08 7.06 19.33
N ILE A 386 -12.18 7.53 18.09
CA ILE A 386 -13.44 7.76 17.37
C ILE A 386 -13.55 6.63 16.34
N GLY A 387 -14.15 5.50 16.72
CA GLY A 387 -14.11 4.33 15.85
C GLY A 387 -14.11 2.99 16.57
N THR A 388 -14.02 1.90 15.81
CA THR A 388 -14.08 0.54 16.37
C THR A 388 -12.77 0.13 17.05
N LEU A 389 -12.90 -0.72 18.06
CA LEU A 389 -11.82 -1.39 18.79
C LEU A 389 -12.07 -2.90 18.73
N ARG A 390 -11.04 -3.71 18.46
CA ARG A 390 -11.02 -5.09 18.98
C ARG A 390 -9.68 -5.46 19.60
N GLU A 391 -9.85 -6.01 20.80
CA GLU A 391 -8.92 -6.70 21.71
C GLU A 391 -7.98 -5.85 22.58
N PHE A 392 -8.04 -6.21 23.86
CA PHE A 392 -7.64 -5.44 25.03
C PHE A 392 -6.16 -5.71 25.33
N LEU A 393 -5.26 -4.84 24.86
CA LEU A 393 -3.95 -4.64 25.48
C LEU A 393 -3.75 -3.12 25.69
N GLN A 394 -3.87 -2.69 26.96
CA GLN A 394 -3.30 -1.42 27.46
C GLN A 394 -3.85 -0.08 26.93
N GLY A 395 -5.16 0.04 26.64
CA GLY A 395 -5.79 1.37 26.51
C GLY A 395 -5.36 2.17 25.27
N LYS A 396 -5.18 1.49 24.13
CA LYS A 396 -4.96 2.10 22.82
C LYS A 396 -6.00 1.59 21.83
N CYS A 397 -6.33 2.42 20.83
CA CYS A 397 -6.95 1.99 19.57
C CYS A 397 -6.07 0.94 18.88
N GLU A 398 -6.19 -0.34 19.25
CA GLU A 398 -5.43 -1.42 18.61
C GLU A 398 -6.15 -1.96 17.37
N THR A 399 -5.38 -2.18 16.31
CA THR A 399 -5.82 -2.67 14.99
C THR A 399 -5.76 -4.20 14.86
N SER A 400 -5.51 -4.93 15.95
CA SER A 400 -5.28 -6.39 15.92
C SER A 400 -6.59 -7.17 16.05
N ALA A 401 -6.98 -7.84 14.96
CA ALA A 401 -8.14 -8.72 14.80
C ALA A 401 -9.49 -8.02 14.51
N LEU A 402 -9.58 -7.42 13.32
CA LEU A 402 -10.85 -7.05 12.71
C LEU A 402 -11.52 -8.32 12.15
N THR A 403 -12.72 -8.61 12.64
CA THR A 403 -13.72 -9.35 11.86
C THR A 403 -14.57 -8.27 11.19
N ASP A 404 -14.79 -8.37 9.88
CA ASP A 404 -15.54 -7.42 9.04
C ASP A 404 -17.01 -7.33 9.45
N GLU A 405 -17.30 -6.74 10.61
CA GLU A 405 -18.67 -6.55 11.10
C GLU A 405 -19.05 -5.05 10.95
N PRO A 406 -19.75 -4.65 9.87
CA PRO A 406 -20.15 -3.26 9.61
C PRO A 406 -21.04 -2.65 10.72
N ASP A 407 -21.66 -3.49 11.57
CA ASP A 407 -22.47 -3.07 12.71
C ASP A 407 -21.67 -2.38 13.84
N GLN A 408 -20.34 -2.29 13.71
CA GLN A 408 -19.47 -1.74 14.75
C GLN A 408 -19.11 -0.25 14.57
N ALA A 409 -19.26 0.30 13.36
CA ALA A 409 -18.88 1.67 13.01
C ALA A 409 -19.78 2.75 13.64
N ASN A 410 -19.24 3.95 13.88
CA ASN A 410 -20.09 5.13 14.01
C ASN A 410 -20.62 5.55 12.63
N VAL A 411 -21.84 6.06 12.58
CA VAL A 411 -22.38 6.82 11.44
C VAL A 411 -22.46 8.29 11.87
N ILE A 412 -21.72 9.16 11.21
CA ILE A 412 -21.57 10.58 11.56
C ILE A 412 -21.94 11.43 10.35
N SER A 413 -23.23 11.68 10.21
CA SER A 413 -23.82 12.17 8.96
C SER A 413 -24.99 13.12 9.21
N GLY A 414 -25.34 13.94 8.23
CA GLY A 414 -26.48 14.84 8.29
C GLY A 414 -26.30 16.07 9.19
N ASN A 415 -25.09 16.36 9.68
CA ASN A 415 -24.84 17.45 10.62
C ASN A 415 -24.77 18.83 9.92
N GLY A 416 -25.13 19.88 10.64
CA GLY A 416 -25.21 21.26 10.14
C GLY A 416 -23.86 21.95 9.93
N ALA A 417 -22.76 21.35 10.39
CA ALA A 417 -21.37 21.73 10.07
C ALA A 417 -20.57 20.49 9.64
N HIS A 418 -19.46 20.17 10.30
CA HIS A 418 -18.57 19.06 9.94
C HIS A 418 -19.03 17.72 10.54
N GLY A 419 -18.54 16.60 10.00
CA GLY A 419 -18.73 15.29 10.62
C GLY A 419 -17.96 15.18 11.94
N VAL A 420 -16.63 15.13 11.84
CA VAL A 420 -15.69 15.05 12.98
C VAL A 420 -14.71 16.21 12.91
N VAL A 421 -14.47 16.88 14.04
CA VAL A 421 -13.47 17.96 14.17
C VAL A 421 -12.52 17.63 15.31
N ILE A 422 -11.21 17.63 15.02
CA ILE A 422 -10.15 17.63 16.03
C ILE A 422 -9.54 19.04 16.04
N SER A 423 -10.02 19.87 16.96
CA SER A 423 -9.58 21.26 17.04
C SER A 423 -8.31 21.42 17.88
N GLU A 424 -8.11 20.53 18.84
CA GLU A 424 -6.98 20.49 19.77
C GLU A 424 -6.64 19.02 20.09
N GLY A 425 -5.43 18.79 20.62
CA GLY A 425 -4.98 17.47 21.08
C GLY A 425 -4.27 16.64 20.01
N GLU A 426 -3.50 15.66 20.47
CA GLU A 426 -2.63 14.82 19.66
C GLU A 426 -2.94 13.33 19.87
N GLU A 427 -2.45 12.49 18.96
CA GLU A 427 -2.59 11.03 18.98
C GLU A 427 -4.06 10.55 18.99
N ASN A 428 -5.00 11.38 18.56
CA ASN A 428 -6.38 10.96 18.39
C ASN A 428 -6.52 10.15 17.10
N ILE A 429 -7.40 9.14 17.14
CA ILE A 429 -7.58 8.17 16.06
C ILE A 429 -9.04 8.15 15.62
N ILE A 430 -9.27 8.43 14.34
CA ILE A 430 -10.57 8.31 13.67
C ILE A 430 -10.53 7.06 12.79
N LEU A 431 -11.25 6.00 13.18
CA LEU A 431 -11.10 4.66 12.61
C LEU A 431 -12.44 3.98 12.25
N PHE A 432 -12.58 3.46 11.02
CA PHE A 432 -13.77 2.69 10.59
C PHE A 432 -15.12 3.40 10.74
N ASN A 433 -15.17 4.72 10.62
CA ASN A 433 -16.43 5.46 10.65
C ASN A 433 -17.04 5.57 9.26
N THR A 434 -18.36 5.67 9.22
CA THR A 434 -19.14 6.11 8.06
C THR A 434 -19.49 7.59 8.24
N ILE A 435 -19.03 8.46 7.36
CA ILE A 435 -19.12 9.92 7.53
C ILE A 435 -19.71 10.57 6.27
N GLY A 436 -20.82 11.29 6.43
CA GLY A 436 -21.51 12.04 5.37
C GLY A 436 -22.36 11.19 4.42
N THR A 437 -22.45 9.88 4.66
CA THR A 437 -23.27 8.92 3.90
C THR A 437 -24.23 8.18 4.84
N ASP A 438 -25.19 7.45 4.28
CA ASP A 438 -25.99 6.51 5.06
C ASP A 438 -25.20 5.26 5.46
N LEU A 439 -25.71 4.51 6.43
CA LEU A 439 -25.07 3.30 6.97
C LEU A 439 -24.71 2.27 5.88
N ASN A 440 -25.49 2.22 4.79
CA ASN A 440 -25.29 1.28 3.68
C ASN A 440 -24.36 1.82 2.58
N HIS A 441 -23.87 3.06 2.73
CA HIS A 441 -23.06 3.76 1.74
C HIS A 441 -23.77 3.93 0.39
N GLU A 442 -25.11 3.92 0.39
CA GLU A 442 -25.97 4.03 -0.79
C GLU A 442 -26.40 5.45 -1.11
N LYS A 443 -26.43 6.32 -0.10
CA LYS A 443 -26.95 7.68 -0.25
C LYS A 443 -26.08 8.68 0.48
N ARG A 444 -26.01 9.87 -0.10
CA ARG A 444 -25.46 11.04 0.57
C ARG A 444 -26.39 11.44 1.72
N LEU A 445 -25.83 11.52 2.92
CA LEU A 445 -26.44 12.13 4.11
C LEU A 445 -25.49 13.23 4.56
N SER A 446 -25.42 14.27 3.73
CA SER A 446 -24.37 15.28 3.79
C SER A 446 -24.24 15.94 5.15
N ASN A 447 -23.02 15.98 5.66
CA ASN A 447 -22.63 17.06 6.56
C ASN A 447 -22.49 18.35 5.71
N LEU A 448 -22.93 19.50 6.22
CA LEU A 448 -22.92 20.76 5.47
C LEU A 448 -21.52 21.40 5.35
N GLY A 449 -20.54 20.91 6.11
CA GLY A 449 -19.11 21.20 5.94
C GLY A 449 -18.34 19.97 5.45
N SER A 450 -17.06 19.89 5.82
CA SER A 450 -16.18 18.74 5.55
C SER A 450 -16.51 17.52 6.41
N GLY A 451 -16.18 16.31 5.94
CA GLY A 451 -16.39 15.07 6.68
C GLY A 451 -15.53 15.02 7.95
N VAL A 452 -14.22 15.25 7.81
CA VAL A 452 -13.25 15.33 8.90
C VAL A 452 -12.46 16.63 8.79
N VAL A 453 -12.26 17.33 9.91
CA VAL A 453 -11.39 18.50 10.01
C VAL A 453 -10.32 18.29 11.08
N LEU A 454 -9.06 18.49 10.72
CA LEU A 454 -7.90 18.42 11.61
C LEU A 454 -7.23 19.79 11.68
N SER A 455 -7.45 20.49 12.79
CA SER A 455 -6.70 21.72 13.10
C SER A 455 -5.51 21.45 14.04
N ALA A 456 -5.44 20.25 14.62
CA ALA A 456 -4.36 19.81 15.49
C ALA A 456 -3.34 18.92 14.75
N SER A 457 -2.19 18.68 15.38
CA SER A 457 -1.07 17.90 14.81
C SER A 457 -1.04 16.47 15.37
N ASN A 458 -0.33 15.56 14.70
CA ASN A 458 -0.07 14.19 15.18
C ASN A 458 -1.33 13.32 15.37
N ASN A 459 -2.33 13.46 14.51
CA ASN A 459 -3.57 12.67 14.56
C ASN A 459 -3.73 11.74 13.34
N TYR A 460 -4.58 10.73 13.48
CA TYR A 460 -4.71 9.62 12.52
C TYR A 460 -6.14 9.49 12.01
N VAL A 461 -6.32 9.47 10.68
CA VAL A 461 -7.59 9.21 9.99
C VAL A 461 -7.43 7.93 9.20
N LEU A 462 -8.00 6.84 9.69
CA LEU A 462 -7.70 5.49 9.24
C LEU A 462 -8.97 4.75 8.81
N LYS A 463 -8.99 4.19 7.60
CA LYS A 463 -10.03 3.22 7.17
C LYS A 463 -11.47 3.65 7.33
N ASN A 464 -11.76 4.93 7.17
CA ASN A 464 -13.11 5.46 7.19
C ASN A 464 -13.71 5.47 5.77
N THR A 465 -15.03 5.40 5.69
CA THR A 465 -15.78 5.74 4.47
C THR A 465 -16.32 7.15 4.63
N ILE A 466 -15.77 8.10 3.85
CA ILE A 466 -16.01 9.54 3.97
C ILE A 466 -16.52 10.08 2.64
N GLY A 467 -17.83 10.32 2.53
CA GLY A 467 -18.42 10.76 1.28
C GLY A 467 -19.64 11.66 1.49
N GLY A 468 -20.14 12.26 0.43
CA GLY A 468 -21.38 13.01 0.40
C GLY A 468 -21.34 14.34 1.14
N ASN A 469 -20.18 14.79 1.62
CA ASN A 469 -20.05 16.05 2.35
C ASN A 469 -20.13 17.24 1.39
N ALA A 470 -20.64 18.38 1.89
CA ALA A 470 -20.81 19.57 1.07
C ALA A 470 -19.49 20.29 0.76
N TRP A 471 -18.42 20.02 1.52
CA TRP A 471 -17.08 20.54 1.29
C TRP A 471 -16.13 19.37 1.04
N HIS A 472 -15.06 19.22 1.82
CA HIS A 472 -14.03 18.20 1.60
C HIS A 472 -14.37 16.88 2.30
N GLY A 473 -13.73 15.79 1.88
CA GLY A 473 -13.74 14.55 2.65
C GLY A 473 -12.97 14.73 3.96
N VAL A 474 -11.67 14.97 3.85
CA VAL A 474 -10.77 15.30 4.96
C VAL A 474 -10.11 16.65 4.70
N GLU A 475 -10.10 17.51 5.70
CA GLU A 475 -9.51 18.84 5.66
C GLU A 475 -8.49 19.00 6.79
N VAL A 476 -7.26 19.35 6.47
CA VAL A 476 -6.20 19.68 7.42
C VAL A 476 -5.92 21.17 7.33
N THR A 477 -6.14 21.89 8.42
CA THR A 477 -5.90 23.34 8.51
C THR A 477 -4.78 23.60 9.52
N GLN A 478 -3.57 23.94 9.06
CA GLN A 478 -2.38 24.22 9.88
C GLN A 478 -1.85 23.05 10.74
N GLY A 479 -2.56 21.92 10.79
CA GLY A 479 -2.12 20.71 11.49
C GLY A 479 -0.90 20.07 10.79
N ASN A 480 0.06 19.60 11.58
CA ASN A 480 1.27 18.95 11.09
C ASN A 480 1.31 17.47 11.44
N ASN A 481 2.09 16.68 10.70
CA ASN A 481 2.35 15.26 11.02
C ASN A 481 1.07 14.41 11.19
N ASN A 482 -0.02 14.76 10.51
CA ASN A 482 -1.23 13.93 10.52
C ASN A 482 -1.11 12.84 9.45
N ILE A 483 -1.70 11.68 9.73
CA ILE A 483 -1.67 10.52 8.84
C ILE A 483 -3.09 10.18 8.39
N ILE A 484 -3.32 10.17 7.08
CA ILE A 484 -4.59 9.83 6.43
C ILE A 484 -4.38 8.57 5.60
N GLN A 485 -4.86 7.41 6.05
CA GLN A 485 -4.47 6.13 5.46
C GLN A 485 -5.63 5.11 5.37
N GLY A 486 -5.69 4.38 4.24
CA GLY A 486 -6.64 3.29 4.03
C GLY A 486 -8.12 3.69 3.96
N ASN A 487 -8.43 4.97 3.79
CA ASN A 487 -9.80 5.50 3.75
C ASN A 487 -10.41 5.39 2.34
N PHE A 488 -11.74 5.23 2.27
CA PHE A 488 -12.53 5.45 1.06
C PHE A 488 -13.11 6.87 1.12
N ILE A 489 -12.65 7.76 0.24
CA ILE A 489 -12.98 9.19 0.27
C ILE A 489 -13.68 9.60 -1.03
N GLY A 490 -14.95 9.98 -0.91
CA GLY A 490 -15.87 10.28 -2.02
C GLY A 490 -16.46 9.04 -2.69
N THR A 491 -16.16 7.86 -2.17
CA THR A 491 -16.57 6.54 -2.70
C THR A 491 -16.75 5.55 -1.54
N ASP A 492 -17.38 4.41 -1.83
CA ASP A 492 -17.35 3.20 -0.98
C ASP A 492 -16.30 2.17 -1.45
N GLY A 493 -15.45 2.56 -2.41
CA GLY A 493 -14.46 1.70 -3.06
C GLY A 493 -14.93 1.09 -4.39
N THR A 494 -16.24 1.11 -4.67
CA THR A 494 -16.82 0.50 -5.88
C THR A 494 -17.58 1.47 -6.78
N ARG A 495 -18.16 2.54 -6.23
CA ARG A 495 -18.98 3.53 -6.95
C ARG A 495 -18.70 4.97 -6.51
N GLY A 496 -19.03 5.94 -7.38
CA GLY A 496 -18.75 7.38 -7.19
C GLY A 496 -19.95 8.25 -6.86
N ASP A 497 -21.11 7.65 -6.57
CA ASP A 497 -22.34 8.37 -6.16
C ASP A 497 -22.20 9.09 -4.81
N LEU A 498 -21.15 8.79 -4.04
CA LEU A 498 -20.83 9.39 -2.75
C LEU A 498 -19.80 10.54 -2.80
N GLY A 499 -19.47 11.07 -3.97
CA GLY A 499 -18.48 12.15 -4.10
C GLY A 499 -18.67 13.33 -3.14
N ASN A 500 -17.59 13.85 -2.53
CA ASN A 500 -17.68 15.13 -1.83
C ASN A 500 -17.79 16.28 -2.86
N LEU A 501 -18.44 17.40 -2.50
CA LEU A 501 -18.58 18.53 -3.44
C LEU A 501 -17.28 19.36 -3.58
N GLY A 502 -16.38 19.28 -2.61
CA GLY A 502 -15.00 19.77 -2.69
C GLY A 502 -14.02 18.61 -2.94
N SER A 503 -12.75 18.83 -2.57
CA SER A 503 -11.69 17.83 -2.72
C SER A 503 -11.88 16.62 -1.79
N GLY A 504 -11.36 15.46 -2.17
CA GLY A 504 -11.31 14.31 -1.27
C GLY A 504 -10.48 14.62 -0.03
N VAL A 505 -9.24 15.07 -0.23
CA VAL A 505 -8.35 15.55 0.84
C VAL A 505 -7.90 16.97 0.51
N LEU A 506 -7.99 17.88 1.48
CA LEU A 506 -7.38 19.22 1.45
C LEU A 506 -6.37 19.34 2.59
N ILE A 507 -5.15 19.76 2.28
CA ILE A 507 -4.16 20.20 3.26
C ILE A 507 -3.89 21.69 3.00
N ALA A 508 -4.16 22.54 3.99
CA ALA A 508 -3.94 23.98 3.93
C ALA A 508 -2.96 24.41 5.03
N ASP A 509 -1.78 24.89 4.63
CA ASP A 509 -0.70 25.39 5.49
C ASP A 509 -0.16 24.38 6.54
N GLY A 510 -0.45 23.09 6.39
CA GLY A 510 0.07 22.03 7.24
C GLY A 510 1.35 21.42 6.68
N ASN A 511 2.30 21.06 7.55
CA ASN A 511 3.58 20.46 7.16
C ASN A 511 3.65 18.98 7.53
N ARG A 512 4.44 18.20 6.78
CA ARG A 512 4.75 16.80 7.10
C ARG A 512 3.52 15.90 7.27
N ASN A 513 2.39 16.25 6.65
CA ASN A 513 1.22 15.37 6.65
C ASN A 513 1.41 14.27 5.60
N GLU A 514 0.96 13.06 5.91
CA GLU A 514 1.07 11.89 5.04
C GLU A 514 -0.33 11.43 4.61
N VAL A 515 -0.55 11.37 3.30
CA VAL A 515 -1.76 10.82 2.68
C VAL A 515 -1.40 9.51 2.01
N GLY A 516 -1.72 8.40 2.67
CA GLY A 516 -1.49 7.03 2.21
C GLY A 516 -0.26 6.35 2.84
N GLY A 517 0.32 5.37 2.15
CA GLY A 517 1.51 4.62 2.56
C GLY A 517 1.24 3.27 3.26
N PRO A 518 2.30 2.49 3.55
CA PRO A 518 2.19 1.25 4.31
C PRO A 518 1.98 1.55 5.79
N PRO A 519 1.23 0.73 6.54
CA PRO A 519 0.97 1.02 7.95
C PRO A 519 2.26 0.84 8.78
N PRO A 520 2.38 1.45 9.97
CA PRO A 520 3.56 1.32 10.82
C PRO A 520 3.95 -0.15 11.01
N VAL A 521 5.24 -0.44 10.88
CA VAL A 521 5.82 -1.79 10.83
C VAL A 521 5.25 -2.68 11.96
N GLY A 522 4.63 -3.80 11.58
CA GLY A 522 4.02 -4.78 12.52
C GLY A 522 2.50 -4.92 12.42
N SER A 523 1.83 -4.12 11.58
CA SER A 523 0.39 -4.21 11.33
C SER A 523 0.07 -5.00 10.05
N VAL A 524 -0.91 -5.90 10.13
CA VAL A 524 -1.18 -6.94 9.11
C VAL A 524 -2.07 -6.47 7.94
N MET A 525 -2.42 -5.19 7.88
CA MET A 525 -3.51 -4.73 7.02
C MET A 525 -3.04 -3.63 6.06
N ARG A 526 -2.64 -4.05 4.84
CA ARG A 526 -2.39 -3.16 3.69
C ARG A 526 -3.71 -2.53 3.23
N ALA A 527 -3.82 -1.21 3.24
CA ALA A 527 -4.92 -0.53 2.55
C ALA A 527 -4.47 0.86 2.08
N ASN A 528 -4.49 1.04 0.76
CA ASN A 528 -4.31 2.32 0.09
C ASN A 528 -5.53 3.21 0.37
N ASN A 529 -5.40 4.54 0.39
CA ASN A 529 -6.62 5.35 0.28
C ASN A 529 -7.18 5.22 -1.14
N VAL A 530 -8.51 5.22 -1.25
CA VAL A 530 -9.22 5.35 -2.52
C VAL A 530 -9.92 6.71 -2.51
N ILE A 531 -9.42 7.64 -3.32
CA ILE A 531 -9.82 9.05 -3.31
C ILE A 531 -10.44 9.40 -4.67
N SER A 532 -11.76 9.29 -4.73
CA SER A 532 -12.49 9.19 -5.99
C SER A 532 -13.89 9.80 -5.89
N GLY A 533 -14.48 10.22 -7.01
CA GLY A 533 -15.83 10.81 -7.04
C GLY A 533 -15.91 12.27 -6.55
N ASN A 534 -14.82 12.85 -6.05
CA ASN A 534 -14.78 14.19 -5.48
C ASN A 534 -14.69 15.28 -6.57
N PHE A 535 -14.62 16.55 -6.18
CA PHE A 535 -14.24 17.61 -7.12
C PHE A 535 -12.79 17.41 -7.56
N ASP A 536 -11.81 17.64 -6.69
CA ASP A 536 -10.42 17.18 -6.87
C ASP A 536 -10.14 15.96 -5.99
N GLY A 537 -9.14 15.15 -6.32
CA GLY A 537 -8.70 14.06 -5.44
C GLY A 537 -8.04 14.60 -4.17
N ILE A 538 -6.81 15.08 -4.30
CA ILE A 538 -6.02 15.68 -3.22
C ILE A 538 -5.59 17.09 -3.61
N VAL A 539 -5.75 18.05 -2.69
CA VAL A 539 -5.25 19.43 -2.85
C VAL A 539 -4.33 19.78 -1.69
N VAL A 540 -3.16 20.35 -1.99
CA VAL A 540 -2.22 20.88 -0.99
C VAL A 540 -1.98 22.36 -1.31
N ILE A 541 -2.33 23.23 -0.36
CA ILE A 541 -2.18 24.69 -0.45
C ILE A 541 -1.15 25.12 0.59
N GLY A 542 0.01 25.59 0.14
CA GLY A 542 1.14 25.92 1.01
C GLY A 542 1.69 24.70 1.75
N GLY A 543 2.34 24.95 2.90
CA GLY A 543 3.00 23.92 3.71
C GLY A 543 4.21 23.27 3.02
N GLU A 544 4.98 22.52 3.81
CA GLU A 544 6.24 21.90 3.40
C GLU A 544 6.31 20.41 3.81
N GLU A 545 7.11 19.63 3.10
CA GLU A 545 7.43 18.23 3.43
C GLU A 545 6.21 17.30 3.52
N ASN A 546 5.08 17.64 2.89
CA ASN A 546 3.92 16.76 2.83
C ASN A 546 4.18 15.58 1.88
N LYS A 547 3.59 14.42 2.18
CA LYS A 547 3.74 13.23 1.34
C LYS A 547 2.40 12.69 0.88
N ILE A 548 2.33 12.35 -0.39
CA ILE A 548 1.19 11.68 -1.01
C ILE A 548 1.72 10.38 -1.59
N LEU A 549 1.38 9.26 -0.97
CA LEU A 549 2.00 7.97 -1.32
C LEU A 549 1.04 6.80 -1.35
N GLU A 550 1.21 5.89 -2.31
CA GLU A 550 0.46 4.63 -2.41
C GLU A 550 -1.08 4.79 -2.42
N ASN A 551 -1.61 5.82 -3.08
CA ASN A 551 -3.05 6.04 -3.20
C ASN A 551 -3.63 5.57 -4.54
N PHE A 552 -4.93 5.25 -4.55
CA PHE A 552 -5.75 5.12 -5.76
C PHE A 552 -6.60 6.39 -5.93
N ILE A 553 -6.30 7.21 -6.93
CA ILE A 553 -6.92 8.52 -7.11
C ILE A 553 -7.66 8.56 -8.45
N GLY A 554 -9.00 8.72 -8.39
CA GLY A 554 -9.89 8.66 -9.55
C GLY A 554 -10.23 7.24 -10.01
N LEU A 555 -9.88 6.23 -9.20
CA LEU A 555 -10.06 4.81 -9.47
C LEU A 555 -10.92 4.11 -8.39
N ASN A 556 -11.36 2.89 -8.66
CA ASN A 556 -11.95 2.00 -7.67
C ASN A 556 -10.87 1.38 -6.74
N GLN A 557 -11.31 0.62 -5.74
CA GLN A 557 -10.44 -0.02 -4.76
C GLN A 557 -9.47 -1.07 -5.33
N HIS A 558 -9.67 -1.50 -6.57
CA HIS A 558 -8.77 -2.43 -7.27
C HIS A 558 -7.80 -1.71 -8.21
N GLY A 559 -7.98 -0.40 -8.39
CA GLY A 559 -7.24 0.40 -9.35
C GLY A 559 -7.51 0.06 -10.81
N ASP A 560 -8.57 -0.71 -11.10
CA ASP A 560 -8.82 -1.31 -12.42
C ASP A 560 -10.06 -0.74 -13.14
N ALA A 561 -10.74 0.23 -12.56
CA ALA A 561 -11.82 1.00 -13.18
C ALA A 561 -11.86 2.43 -12.64
N ALA A 562 -12.28 3.38 -13.49
CA ALA A 562 -12.40 4.78 -13.09
C ALA A 562 -13.62 5.02 -12.18
N ILE A 563 -13.39 5.81 -11.14
CA ILE A 563 -14.40 6.52 -10.36
C ILE A 563 -13.97 7.99 -10.36
N PRO A 564 -14.29 8.75 -11.43
CA PRO A 564 -13.63 10.02 -11.70
C PRO A 564 -13.78 11.03 -10.58
N ASN A 565 -12.67 11.70 -10.20
CA ASN A 565 -12.78 13.05 -9.65
C ASN A 565 -13.08 14.01 -10.82
N GLN A 566 -13.86 15.06 -10.57
CA GLN A 566 -14.31 16.00 -11.62
C GLN A 566 -13.17 16.88 -12.18
N GLY A 567 -12.20 17.22 -11.34
CA GLY A 567 -11.03 18.05 -11.60
C GLY A 567 -9.75 17.21 -11.65
N ASN A 568 -8.71 17.67 -10.95
CA ASN A 568 -7.39 17.04 -10.94
C ASN A 568 -7.36 15.85 -9.98
N GLY A 569 -6.46 14.89 -10.24
CA GLY A 569 -6.15 13.85 -9.26
C GLY A 569 -5.44 14.43 -8.05
N VAL A 570 -4.30 15.11 -8.27
CA VAL A 570 -3.56 15.85 -7.25
C VAL A 570 -3.31 17.28 -7.72
N HIS A 571 -3.50 18.27 -6.84
CA HIS A 571 -3.20 19.66 -7.12
C HIS A 571 -2.35 20.28 -5.99
N LEU A 572 -1.12 20.64 -6.34
CA LEU A 572 -0.18 21.38 -5.50
C LEU A 572 -0.25 22.87 -5.83
N MET A 573 -0.53 23.71 -4.83
CA MET A 573 -0.68 25.16 -4.95
C MET A 573 0.24 25.89 -3.97
N GLY A 574 1.28 26.55 -4.47
CA GLY A 574 2.16 27.35 -3.60
C GLY A 574 2.98 26.55 -2.59
N THR A 575 3.09 25.24 -2.76
CA THR A 575 3.76 24.32 -1.83
C THR A 575 5.19 24.05 -2.29
N ILE A 576 6.07 23.77 -1.31
CA ILE A 576 7.45 23.37 -1.56
C ILE A 576 7.77 22.06 -0.84
N LEU A 577 8.73 21.30 -1.36
CA LEU A 577 9.21 20.06 -0.74
C LEU A 577 8.12 18.99 -0.54
N THR A 578 7.04 19.02 -1.33
CA THR A 578 6.03 17.95 -1.30
C THR A 578 6.48 16.79 -2.17
N THR A 579 6.32 15.57 -1.66
CA THR A 579 6.64 14.32 -2.39
C THR A 579 5.36 13.60 -2.79
N ILE A 580 5.27 13.20 -4.06
CA ILE A 580 4.22 12.34 -4.60
C ILE A 580 4.87 11.05 -5.10
N GLU A 581 4.61 9.92 -4.45
CA GLU A 581 5.31 8.66 -4.74
C GLU A 581 4.39 7.44 -4.83
N GLU A 582 4.65 6.54 -5.78
CA GLU A 582 3.99 5.22 -5.87
C GLU A 582 2.44 5.27 -5.91
N ASN A 583 1.83 6.34 -6.44
CA ASN A 583 0.37 6.47 -6.56
C ASN A 583 -0.12 5.99 -7.93
N PHE A 584 -1.38 5.51 -7.98
CA PHE A 584 -2.13 5.37 -9.24
C PHE A 584 -3.11 6.54 -9.39
N ILE A 585 -2.88 7.38 -10.41
CA ILE A 585 -3.59 8.65 -10.60
C ILE A 585 -4.20 8.68 -12.01
N SER A 586 -5.46 8.26 -12.10
CA SER A 586 -6.09 7.93 -13.38
C SER A 586 -7.59 8.20 -13.36
N GLY A 587 -8.20 8.42 -14.52
CA GLY A 587 -9.64 8.63 -14.64
C GLY A 587 -10.15 9.98 -14.12
N ASN A 588 -9.27 10.94 -13.82
CA ASN A 588 -9.67 12.27 -13.35
C ASN A 588 -10.11 13.17 -14.52
N GLY A 589 -11.01 14.13 -14.27
CA GLY A 589 -11.59 14.97 -15.33
C GLY A 589 -10.64 16.03 -15.91
N ALA A 590 -9.57 16.39 -15.20
CA ALA A 590 -8.52 17.31 -15.63
C ALA A 590 -7.14 16.63 -15.64
N ALA A 591 -6.09 17.27 -15.11
CA ALA A 591 -4.76 16.68 -15.06
C ALA A 591 -4.69 15.54 -14.04
N GLY A 592 -3.80 14.57 -14.25
CA GLY A 592 -3.46 13.60 -13.21
C GLY A 592 -2.86 14.32 -12.00
N VAL A 593 -1.75 15.02 -12.22
CA VAL A 593 -1.12 15.91 -11.23
C VAL A 593 -0.95 17.31 -11.80
N ARG A 594 -1.30 18.33 -11.01
CA ARG A 594 -1.06 19.74 -11.32
C ARG A 594 -0.20 20.38 -10.24
N ILE A 595 0.86 21.08 -10.63
CA ILE A 595 1.74 21.86 -9.75
C ILE A 595 1.66 23.31 -10.19
N SER A 596 1.32 24.22 -9.27
CA SER A 596 1.16 25.64 -9.57
C SER A 596 1.76 26.53 -8.48
N GLU A 597 2.51 27.55 -8.90
CA GLU A 597 3.06 28.62 -8.05
C GLU A 597 3.97 28.12 -6.89
N GLY A 598 4.58 26.93 -7.02
CA GLY A 598 5.43 26.31 -5.99
C GLY A 598 6.82 25.89 -6.52
N GLY A 599 7.56 25.09 -5.75
CA GLY A 599 8.85 24.57 -6.22
C GLY A 599 9.50 23.53 -5.33
N ASN A 600 10.59 22.89 -5.78
CA ASN A 600 11.25 21.81 -5.04
C ASN A 600 10.34 20.61 -4.70
N ASN A 601 9.31 20.36 -5.51
CA ASN A 601 8.45 19.18 -5.33
C ASN A 601 9.00 17.99 -6.13
N GLU A 602 8.72 16.79 -5.64
CA GLU A 602 9.23 15.55 -6.25
C GLU A 602 8.10 14.57 -6.58
N LEU A 603 8.08 14.08 -7.83
CA LEU A 603 7.15 13.05 -8.31
C LEU A 603 7.95 11.85 -8.81
N TRP A 604 7.78 10.66 -8.24
CA TRP A 604 8.46 9.45 -8.73
C TRP A 604 7.66 8.17 -8.43
N GLY A 605 7.86 7.10 -9.20
CA GLY A 605 7.17 5.82 -8.99
C GLY A 605 5.67 5.83 -9.30
N ASN A 606 5.10 6.96 -9.71
CA ASN A 606 3.66 7.08 -9.94
C ASN A 606 3.25 6.46 -11.28
N SER A 607 2.05 5.89 -11.32
CA SER A 607 1.37 5.41 -12.53
C SER A 607 0.21 6.35 -12.86
N ILE A 608 0.33 7.11 -13.95
CA ILE A 608 -0.57 8.22 -14.28
C ILE A 608 -1.24 7.98 -15.64
N GLY A 609 -2.57 7.87 -15.63
CA GLY A 609 -3.39 7.63 -16.84
C GLY A 609 -3.55 6.15 -17.21
N ILE A 610 -3.05 5.23 -16.37
CA ILE A 610 -3.16 3.77 -16.53
C ILE A 610 -3.82 3.11 -15.31
N ALA A 611 -4.42 1.94 -15.54
CA ALA A 611 -4.95 1.07 -14.49
C ALA A 611 -3.86 0.22 -13.83
N VAL A 612 -4.14 -0.28 -12.63
CA VAL A 612 -3.37 -1.35 -11.99
C VAL A 612 -3.42 -2.61 -12.88
N PRO A 613 -2.27 -3.20 -13.24
CA PRO A 613 -2.24 -4.47 -13.97
C PRO A 613 -2.82 -5.61 -13.11
N SER A 614 -3.89 -6.26 -13.57
CA SER A 614 -4.52 -7.36 -12.82
C SER A 614 -3.89 -8.71 -13.18
N PRO A 615 -3.51 -9.56 -12.19
CA PRO A 615 -3.04 -10.93 -12.46
C PRO A 615 -4.10 -11.85 -13.09
N GLU A 616 -5.38 -11.57 -12.84
CA GLU A 616 -6.51 -12.44 -13.19
C GLU A 616 -7.06 -12.24 -14.62
N ARG A 617 -6.72 -11.12 -15.28
CA ARG A 617 -7.05 -10.90 -16.69
C ARG A 617 -5.84 -11.26 -17.54
N ARG A 618 -6.09 -12.01 -18.62
CA ARG A 618 -5.06 -12.56 -19.52
C ARG A 618 -3.94 -11.53 -19.78
N ALA A 619 -2.74 -11.87 -19.32
CA ALA A 619 -1.44 -11.28 -19.65
C ALA A 619 -0.99 -9.97 -18.97
N GLY A 620 -1.49 -9.57 -17.79
CA GLY A 620 -0.84 -8.51 -17.00
C GLY A 620 -0.61 -7.20 -17.76
N VAL A 621 -1.45 -6.95 -18.78
CA VAL A 621 -1.23 -5.89 -19.77
C VAL A 621 -1.73 -4.56 -19.21
N ALA A 622 -0.90 -3.51 -19.32
CA ALA A 622 -1.28 -2.17 -18.89
C ALA A 622 -2.45 -1.64 -19.73
N ARG A 623 -3.51 -1.14 -19.10
CA ARG A 623 -4.68 -0.56 -19.78
C ARG A 623 -4.80 0.93 -19.49
N ALA A 624 -5.04 1.75 -20.51
CA ALA A 624 -5.32 3.16 -20.34
C ALA A 624 -6.61 3.39 -19.53
N VAL A 625 -6.53 4.29 -18.55
CA VAL A 625 -7.65 4.89 -17.83
C VAL A 625 -7.40 6.40 -17.82
N PRO A 626 -7.70 7.09 -18.94
CA PRO A 626 -7.24 8.44 -19.20
C PRO A 626 -7.63 9.43 -18.12
N ASN A 627 -6.69 10.30 -17.74
CA ASN A 627 -7.05 11.62 -17.22
C ASN A 627 -7.53 12.51 -18.39
N GLY A 628 -8.46 13.42 -18.13
CA GLY A 628 -9.07 14.30 -19.13
C GLY A 628 -8.16 15.40 -19.68
N GLY A 629 -7.02 15.65 -19.03
CA GLY A 629 -5.97 16.57 -19.46
C GLY A 629 -4.58 15.90 -19.52
N PRO A 630 -3.49 16.65 -19.28
CA PRO A 630 -2.15 16.10 -19.18
C PRO A 630 -2.00 15.09 -18.03
N GLY A 631 -1.02 14.19 -18.13
CA GLY A 631 -0.64 13.35 -16.99
C GLY A 631 -0.11 14.20 -15.84
N VAL A 632 0.90 15.02 -16.13
CA VAL A 632 1.47 16.01 -15.20
C VAL A 632 1.46 17.39 -15.84
N GLU A 633 0.97 18.40 -15.14
CA GLU A 633 1.02 19.81 -15.55
C GLU A 633 1.78 20.65 -14.51
N VAL A 634 2.81 21.36 -14.94
CA VAL A 634 3.58 22.32 -14.13
C VAL A 634 3.28 23.72 -14.64
N LEU A 635 2.87 24.63 -13.76
CA LEU A 635 2.50 26.01 -14.11
C LEU A 635 3.25 27.01 -13.23
N ASN A 636 4.11 27.84 -13.84
CA ASN A 636 4.89 28.89 -13.19
C ASN A 636 5.52 28.42 -11.87
N SER A 637 6.12 27.23 -11.88
CA SER A 637 6.71 26.57 -10.72
C SER A 637 8.16 26.22 -11.00
N THR A 638 9.04 26.30 -10.00
CA THR A 638 10.50 26.18 -10.19
C THR A 638 11.08 24.96 -9.49
N GLU A 639 12.22 24.45 -9.93
CA GLU A 639 12.99 23.41 -9.19
C GLU A 639 12.21 22.11 -8.90
N ASN A 640 11.16 21.78 -9.69
CA ASN A 640 10.41 20.55 -9.49
C ASN A 640 11.08 19.40 -10.23
N ARG A 641 11.12 18.22 -9.60
CA ARG A 641 11.69 17.00 -10.16
C ARG A 641 10.58 15.99 -10.46
N ILE A 642 10.36 15.73 -11.74
CA ILE A 642 9.43 14.72 -12.23
C ILE A 642 10.27 13.52 -12.69
N GLY A 643 10.40 12.54 -11.82
CA GLY A 643 11.07 11.28 -12.10
C GLY A 643 12.25 10.99 -11.17
N LEU A 644 12.96 9.91 -11.52
CA LEU A 644 13.87 9.07 -10.74
C LEU A 644 13.95 9.26 -9.20
N ARG A 645 13.29 8.37 -8.42
CA ARG A 645 13.93 7.72 -7.25
C ARG A 645 14.01 6.19 -7.50
N THR A 646 14.91 5.90 -8.45
CA THR A 646 15.34 4.65 -9.12
C THR A 646 14.34 3.88 -10.01
N GLY A 647 13.28 4.53 -10.50
CA GLY A 647 12.42 3.95 -11.55
C GLY A 647 11.55 4.92 -12.37
N GLY A 648 11.57 6.22 -12.06
CA GLY A 648 10.76 7.26 -12.73
C GLY A 648 9.26 7.08 -12.58
N ASN A 649 8.47 7.89 -13.28
CA ASN A 649 7.01 7.72 -13.36
C ASN A 649 6.63 7.01 -14.68
N ILE A 650 5.47 6.36 -14.69
CA ILE A 650 4.80 5.88 -15.90
C ILE A 650 3.66 6.84 -16.22
N ILE A 651 3.72 7.51 -17.36
CA ILE A 651 2.79 8.59 -17.71
C ILE A 651 2.24 8.34 -19.12
N SER A 652 1.08 7.69 -19.19
CA SER A 652 0.57 7.09 -20.42
C SER A 652 -0.95 7.15 -20.47
N GLY A 653 -1.51 7.14 -21.68
CA GLY A 653 -2.95 7.07 -21.91
C GLY A 653 -3.73 8.34 -21.55
N ASN A 654 -3.08 9.48 -21.33
CA ASN A 654 -3.75 10.74 -20.97
C ASN A 654 -4.33 11.46 -22.21
N GLN A 655 -5.40 12.25 -22.05
CA GLN A 655 -6.03 13.00 -23.15
C GLN A 655 -5.26 14.27 -23.56
N GLY A 656 -4.27 14.69 -22.78
CA GLY A 656 -3.32 15.75 -23.11
C GLY A 656 -1.90 15.23 -23.36
N ALA A 657 -0.90 16.09 -23.15
CA ALA A 657 0.50 15.66 -23.11
C ALA A 657 0.75 14.71 -21.94
N GLY A 658 1.80 13.89 -22.00
CA GLY A 658 2.25 13.14 -20.83
C GLY A 658 2.64 14.11 -19.72
N ILE A 659 3.63 14.95 -20.00
CA ILE A 659 4.08 16.04 -19.13
C ILE A 659 3.94 17.37 -19.88
N LEU A 660 3.36 18.37 -19.23
CA LEU A 660 3.21 19.74 -19.74
C LEU A 660 3.82 20.74 -18.77
N ILE A 661 4.84 21.48 -19.19
CA ILE A 661 5.48 22.55 -18.43
C ILE A 661 5.09 23.90 -19.02
N ARG A 662 4.59 24.82 -18.19
CA ARG A 662 4.12 26.15 -18.56
C ARG A 662 4.77 27.22 -17.68
N GLY A 663 5.90 27.75 -18.11
CA GLY A 663 6.73 28.68 -17.34
C GLY A 663 7.45 28.02 -16.16
N GLY A 664 8.18 28.85 -15.40
CA GLY A 664 9.06 28.38 -14.32
C GLY A 664 10.49 28.12 -14.78
N GLU A 665 11.36 27.82 -13.82
CA GLU A 665 12.81 27.68 -14.01
C GLU A 665 13.33 26.41 -13.33
N LEU A 666 14.40 25.81 -13.83
CA LEU A 666 15.13 24.72 -13.16
C LEU A 666 14.29 23.44 -12.91
N ASN A 667 13.27 23.17 -13.73
CA ASN A 667 12.51 21.94 -13.61
C ASN A 667 13.26 20.77 -14.26
N VAL A 668 13.19 19.59 -13.64
CA VAL A 668 13.88 18.38 -14.11
C VAL A 668 12.85 17.30 -14.44
N VAL A 669 12.96 16.71 -15.62
CA VAL A 669 12.19 15.55 -16.08
C VAL A 669 13.16 14.41 -16.36
N GLU A 670 13.22 13.42 -15.47
CA GLU A 670 14.28 12.40 -15.53
C GLU A 670 13.76 10.96 -15.43
N ALA A 671 14.22 10.10 -16.33
CA ALA A 671 14.01 8.65 -16.28
C ALA A 671 12.55 8.18 -16.24
N ASN A 672 11.62 8.95 -16.80
CA ASN A 672 10.22 8.58 -16.91
C ASN A 672 9.97 7.69 -18.13
N ARG A 673 8.88 6.93 -18.07
CA ARG A 673 8.32 6.13 -19.17
C ARG A 673 7.03 6.79 -19.63
N ILE A 674 7.04 7.37 -20.84
CA ILE A 674 5.99 8.29 -21.29
C ILE A 674 5.38 7.79 -22.60
N GLY A 675 4.08 7.48 -22.56
CA GLY A 675 3.34 6.88 -23.67
C GLY A 675 3.56 5.36 -23.83
N THR A 676 4.30 4.76 -22.89
CA THR A 676 4.66 3.34 -22.85
C THR A 676 4.13 2.65 -21.60
N ASP A 677 4.32 1.34 -21.47
CA ASP A 677 4.10 0.60 -20.23
C ASP A 677 5.31 0.68 -19.25
N ARG A 678 5.24 -0.07 -18.14
CA ARG A 678 6.29 -0.13 -17.09
C ARG A 678 7.62 -0.66 -17.60
N GLU A 679 7.61 -1.51 -18.62
CA GLU A 679 8.83 -2.05 -19.22
C GLU A 679 9.39 -1.11 -20.29
N GLY A 680 8.67 -0.01 -20.62
CA GLY A 680 9.04 0.90 -21.69
C GLY A 680 8.72 0.32 -23.05
N THR A 681 7.72 -0.56 -23.13
CA THR A 681 7.24 -1.17 -24.38
C THR A 681 5.80 -0.75 -24.63
N THR A 682 5.15 -1.32 -25.66
CA THR A 682 3.71 -1.16 -25.86
C THR A 682 3.12 -2.47 -26.42
N THR A 683 2.28 -3.15 -25.63
CA THR A 683 1.51 -4.32 -26.09
C THR A 683 0.03 -4.01 -26.37
N GLU A 684 -0.49 -2.88 -25.86
CA GLU A 684 -1.86 -2.41 -26.11
C GLU A 684 -1.91 -1.27 -27.13
N PRO A 685 -2.83 -1.32 -28.11
CA PRO A 685 -3.13 -0.16 -28.92
C PRO A 685 -3.75 0.93 -28.03
N ASN A 686 -3.23 2.15 -28.11
CA ASN A 686 -3.68 3.36 -27.39
C ASN A 686 -3.14 3.58 -25.95
N LEU A 687 -1.96 3.07 -25.61
CA LEU A 687 -1.25 3.51 -24.39
C LEU A 687 -0.57 4.89 -24.55
N GLY A 688 -0.39 5.37 -25.77
CA GLY A 688 0.14 6.70 -26.04
C GLY A 688 -0.70 7.82 -25.40
N ASN A 689 -0.03 8.89 -24.97
CA ASN A 689 -0.75 10.12 -24.66
C ASN A 689 -1.30 10.74 -25.95
N LEU A 690 -2.47 11.38 -25.88
CA LEU A 690 -3.08 11.99 -27.07
C LEU A 690 -2.29 13.23 -27.55
N GLY A 691 -1.62 13.93 -26.63
CA GLY A 691 -0.67 15.01 -26.92
C GLY A 691 0.77 14.53 -27.09
N ALA A 692 1.72 15.46 -26.96
CA ALA A 692 3.15 15.11 -26.97
C ALA A 692 3.52 14.29 -25.72
N GLY A 693 4.62 13.53 -25.77
CA GLY A 693 5.15 12.90 -24.58
C GLY A 693 5.50 13.95 -23.52
N ILE A 694 6.37 14.88 -23.88
CA ILE A 694 6.70 16.06 -23.07
C ILE A 694 6.45 17.32 -23.89
N GLU A 695 5.82 18.31 -23.28
CA GLU A 695 5.59 19.62 -23.87
C GLU A 695 6.08 20.73 -22.93
N VAL A 696 6.91 21.65 -23.43
CA VAL A 696 7.39 22.82 -22.71
C VAL A 696 6.90 24.08 -23.44
N THR A 697 6.07 24.88 -22.77
CA THR A 697 5.47 26.11 -23.30
C THR A 697 5.83 27.30 -22.41
N GLY A 698 6.95 27.95 -22.72
CA GLY A 698 7.59 28.88 -21.80
C GLY A 698 8.26 28.15 -20.64
N GLY A 699 9.45 28.57 -20.27
CA GLY A 699 10.26 27.94 -19.22
C GLY A 699 11.73 28.15 -19.50
N ILE A 700 12.51 28.44 -18.46
CA ILE A 700 13.95 28.69 -18.57
C ILE A 700 14.68 27.53 -17.90
N GLU A 701 15.72 26.99 -18.51
CA GLU A 701 16.61 26.03 -17.83
C GLU A 701 15.87 24.77 -17.35
N THR A 702 15.14 24.12 -18.26
CA THR A 702 14.48 22.82 -17.99
C THR A 702 15.36 21.68 -18.47
N ASP A 703 15.68 20.73 -17.58
CA ASP A 703 16.49 19.56 -17.91
C ASP A 703 15.60 18.34 -18.15
N ILE A 704 15.72 17.73 -19.32
CA ILE A 704 14.99 16.53 -19.73
C ILE A 704 16.03 15.44 -20.03
N CYS A 705 16.14 14.44 -19.16
CA CYS A 705 17.17 13.41 -19.30
C CYS A 705 16.73 11.97 -19.04
N ASP A 706 17.39 11.02 -19.69
CA ASP A 706 17.25 9.57 -19.47
C ASP A 706 15.80 9.02 -19.60
N ASN A 707 14.87 9.76 -20.23
CA ASN A 707 13.48 9.34 -20.38
C ASN A 707 13.30 8.37 -21.56
N ILE A 708 12.31 7.46 -21.45
CA ILE A 708 11.80 6.64 -22.56
C ILE A 708 10.45 7.24 -23.01
N ILE A 709 10.40 7.71 -24.25
CA ILE A 709 9.26 8.47 -24.79
C ILE A 709 8.83 7.86 -26.12
N GLY A 710 7.71 7.15 -26.14
CA GLY A 710 7.25 6.44 -27.33
C GLY A 710 5.74 6.26 -27.38
N GLY A 711 5.22 5.95 -28.56
CA GLY A 711 3.81 5.62 -28.77
C GLY A 711 2.83 6.79 -28.67
N ASN A 712 3.29 8.04 -28.45
CA ASN A 712 2.41 9.20 -28.31
C ASN A 712 1.77 9.59 -29.65
N HIS A 713 0.54 10.13 -29.60
CA HIS A 713 -0.23 10.48 -30.80
C HIS A 713 0.18 11.85 -31.41
N ALA A 714 1.19 12.50 -30.84
CA ALA A 714 1.81 13.71 -31.38
C ALA A 714 3.35 13.56 -31.44
N HIS A 715 4.09 14.57 -30.99
CA HIS A 715 5.56 14.56 -30.93
C HIS A 715 6.07 13.76 -29.73
N GLY A 716 7.32 13.30 -29.77
CA GLY A 716 7.99 12.83 -28.56
C GLY A 716 8.15 13.96 -27.55
N ILE A 717 8.90 15.01 -27.95
CA ILE A 717 9.09 16.24 -27.19
C ILE A 717 8.70 17.45 -28.05
N LEU A 718 7.95 18.39 -27.48
CA LEU A 718 7.58 19.67 -28.10
C LEU A 718 8.07 20.84 -27.25
N LEU A 719 8.98 21.66 -27.79
CA LEU A 719 9.43 22.93 -27.23
C LEU A 719 8.80 24.07 -28.01
N ARG A 720 8.08 24.98 -27.34
CA ARG A 720 7.43 26.12 -28.02
C ARG A 720 7.25 27.33 -27.12
N GLY A 721 6.83 28.45 -27.71
CA GLY A 721 6.72 29.73 -27.02
C GLY A 721 8.10 30.23 -26.56
N ASP A 722 8.22 30.69 -25.32
CA ASP A 722 9.47 31.21 -24.75
C ASP A 722 10.25 30.11 -24.00
N ALA A 723 10.30 28.89 -24.54
CA ALA A 723 11.10 27.80 -23.97
C ALA A 723 12.59 28.04 -24.33
N THR A 724 13.41 28.34 -23.32
CA THR A 724 14.82 28.70 -23.52
C THR A 724 15.75 27.99 -22.55
N LEU A 725 17.01 27.78 -22.92
CA LEU A 725 18.00 27.08 -22.09
C LEU A 725 17.55 25.67 -21.66
N THR A 726 16.64 25.03 -22.42
CA THR A 726 16.20 23.66 -22.14
C THR A 726 17.25 22.67 -22.63
N THR A 727 17.63 21.70 -21.80
CA THR A 727 18.59 20.65 -22.14
C THR A 727 17.87 19.31 -22.33
N LEU A 728 18.07 18.66 -23.47
CA LEU A 728 17.61 17.30 -23.75
C LEU A 728 18.83 16.40 -23.84
N PHE A 729 18.97 15.45 -22.91
CA PHE A 729 20.16 14.60 -22.85
C PHE A 729 19.84 13.12 -22.56
N LYS A 730 20.42 12.18 -23.34
CA LYS A 730 20.26 10.71 -23.14
C LYS A 730 18.81 10.18 -23.15
N ASN A 731 17.88 10.89 -23.76
CA ASN A 731 16.51 10.39 -23.91
C ASN A 731 16.43 9.36 -25.05
N ALA A 732 15.62 8.33 -24.85
CA ALA A 732 15.20 7.37 -25.87
C ALA A 732 13.82 7.79 -26.41
N ILE A 733 13.80 8.32 -27.64
CA ILE A 733 12.62 8.94 -28.25
C ILE A 733 12.21 8.14 -29.48
N GLY A 734 11.03 7.53 -29.41
CA GLY A 734 10.49 6.63 -30.43
C GLY A 734 11.07 5.21 -30.35
N THR A 735 11.87 4.93 -29.31
CA THR A 735 12.51 3.64 -29.02
C THR A 735 12.52 3.39 -27.50
N ASN A 736 12.78 2.14 -27.07
CA ASN A 736 12.82 1.74 -25.66
C ASN A 736 14.22 1.81 -25.01
N GLY A 737 15.26 2.25 -25.73
CA GLY A 737 16.62 2.36 -25.20
C GLY A 737 17.62 2.97 -26.17
N CYS A 738 18.82 3.23 -25.65
CA CYS A 738 20.00 3.71 -26.35
C CYS A 738 21.12 2.67 -26.22
N HIS A 739 21.10 1.58 -26.99
CA HIS A 739 22.16 0.59 -26.96
C HIS A 739 22.91 0.54 -28.28
N ILE A 740 24.14 1.07 -28.29
CA ILE A 740 25.10 0.86 -29.39
C ILE A 740 25.77 -0.54 -29.30
N THR A 741 25.36 -1.38 -28.34
CA THR A 741 25.93 -2.72 -28.05
C THR A 741 24.82 -3.75 -27.77
N ASN A 742 24.97 -4.94 -28.35
CA ASN A 742 23.94 -5.87 -28.80
C ASN A 742 23.27 -6.77 -27.72
N THR A 743 22.84 -6.25 -26.57
CA THR A 743 22.33 -7.10 -25.45
C THR A 743 20.84 -6.96 -25.09
N LEU A 744 20.07 -6.07 -25.72
CA LEU A 744 18.59 -6.04 -25.64
C LEU A 744 18.00 -5.75 -27.03
N THR A 745 16.90 -6.41 -27.40
CA THR A 745 16.20 -6.14 -28.66
C THR A 745 15.49 -4.78 -28.59
N GLU A 746 16.04 -3.78 -29.28
CA GLU A 746 15.47 -2.43 -29.37
C GLU A 746 14.10 -2.48 -30.06
N LEU A 747 13.08 -1.88 -29.43
CA LEU A 747 11.70 -1.90 -29.91
C LEU A 747 11.33 -0.56 -30.55
N SER A 748 10.73 -0.63 -31.74
CA SER A 748 10.12 0.53 -32.40
C SER A 748 8.85 0.96 -31.66
N LEU A 749 8.87 2.18 -31.10
CA LEU A 749 7.77 2.79 -30.35
C LEU A 749 7.42 4.17 -30.92
N PRO A 750 7.02 4.23 -32.21
CA PRO A 750 6.93 5.48 -32.96
C PRO A 750 6.00 6.49 -32.28
N ASN A 751 6.47 7.72 -32.09
CA ASN A 751 5.57 8.85 -31.90
C ASN A 751 4.96 9.22 -33.26
N ALA A 752 3.71 9.69 -33.29
CA ALA A 752 2.98 9.89 -34.55
C ALA A 752 3.53 11.04 -35.43
N LEU A 753 4.24 12.00 -34.84
CA LEU A 753 4.84 13.15 -35.52
C LEU A 753 6.37 13.11 -35.36
N ASP A 754 7.00 14.26 -35.10
CA ASP A 754 8.45 14.39 -34.95
C ASP A 754 8.94 13.83 -33.60
N GLY A 755 10.20 13.39 -33.55
CA GLY A 755 10.84 12.99 -32.29
C GLY A 755 10.96 14.18 -31.33
N VAL A 756 11.61 15.23 -31.78
CA VAL A 756 11.71 16.53 -31.09
C VAL A 756 11.24 17.63 -32.05
N HIS A 757 10.30 18.45 -31.62
CA HIS A 757 9.82 19.61 -32.38
C HIS A 757 10.07 20.89 -31.57
N ILE A 758 10.82 21.82 -32.15
CA ILE A 758 11.10 23.16 -31.63
C ILE A 758 10.34 24.15 -32.50
N ALA A 759 9.45 24.93 -31.91
CA ALA A 759 8.55 25.81 -32.63
C ALA A 759 8.45 27.22 -32.01
N ASP A 760 7.86 28.14 -32.78
CA ASP A 760 7.58 29.53 -32.38
C ASP A 760 8.86 30.34 -32.09
N SER A 761 9.10 30.70 -30.82
CA SER A 761 10.23 31.50 -30.36
C SER A 761 11.17 30.71 -29.44
N ALA A 762 11.07 29.38 -29.42
CA ALA A 762 11.91 28.56 -28.56
C ALA A 762 13.37 28.60 -29.04
N SER A 763 14.26 29.16 -28.22
CA SER A 763 15.65 29.47 -28.58
C SER A 763 16.63 29.01 -27.52
N ASP A 764 17.92 28.96 -27.84
CA ASP A 764 18.99 28.70 -26.86
C ASP A 764 18.86 27.33 -26.16
N ASN A 765 18.28 26.33 -26.81
CA ASN A 765 18.10 24.99 -26.26
C ASN A 765 19.22 24.04 -26.73
N GLU A 766 19.61 23.08 -25.89
CA GLU A 766 20.60 22.05 -26.22
C GLU A 766 19.92 20.69 -26.37
N ILE A 767 20.09 20.06 -27.54
CA ILE A 767 19.59 18.73 -27.85
C ILE A 767 20.81 17.86 -28.09
N GLY A 768 21.27 17.19 -27.04
CA GLY A 768 22.56 16.52 -26.96
C GLY A 768 22.45 15.01 -26.69
N SER A 769 23.14 14.16 -27.46
CA SER A 769 23.31 12.73 -27.08
C SER A 769 22.02 11.93 -26.78
N ASN A 770 20.93 12.21 -27.49
CA ASN A 770 19.69 11.43 -27.43
C ASN A 770 19.65 10.35 -28.52
N CYS A 771 18.84 9.31 -28.34
CA CYS A 771 18.48 8.37 -29.41
C CYS A 771 17.08 8.70 -29.91
N ILE A 772 16.97 9.14 -31.16
CA ILE A 772 15.73 9.67 -31.74
C ILE A 772 15.38 8.87 -32.98
N TRP A 773 14.60 7.81 -32.79
CA TRP A 773 14.38 6.78 -33.81
C TRP A 773 12.91 6.53 -34.10
N PHE A 774 12.63 6.02 -35.29
CA PHE A 774 11.32 5.50 -35.69
C PHE A 774 10.13 6.48 -35.64
N ASN A 775 10.34 7.79 -35.45
CA ASN A 775 9.23 8.73 -35.35
C ASN A 775 8.51 8.92 -36.70
N GLY A 776 7.22 9.25 -36.65
CA GLY A 776 6.33 9.34 -37.82
C GLY A 776 6.64 10.51 -38.77
N ARG A 777 7.52 11.43 -38.37
CA ARG A 777 8.06 12.53 -39.19
C ARG A 777 9.57 12.68 -38.96
N ASP A 778 10.08 13.87 -38.71
CA ASP A 778 11.53 14.11 -38.59
C ASP A 778 12.05 13.64 -37.23
N GLY A 779 13.36 13.40 -37.15
CA GLY A 779 14.02 13.19 -35.87
C GLY A 779 13.93 14.45 -35.02
N VAL A 780 14.52 15.54 -35.52
CA VAL A 780 14.43 16.87 -34.92
C VAL A 780 13.91 17.87 -35.96
N ARG A 781 12.89 18.66 -35.61
CA ARG A 781 12.37 19.75 -36.43
C ARG A 781 12.50 21.08 -35.70
N VAL A 782 13.03 22.10 -36.38
CA VAL A 782 13.10 23.49 -35.91
C VAL A 782 12.28 24.37 -36.86
N ASP A 783 11.16 24.91 -36.37
CA ASP A 783 10.17 25.63 -37.15
C ASP A 783 9.92 27.05 -36.60
N GLY A 784 10.32 28.06 -37.36
CA GLY A 784 9.94 29.45 -37.14
C GLY A 784 11.12 30.42 -37.05
N PRO A 785 10.90 31.70 -37.41
CA PRO A 785 11.99 32.66 -37.63
C PRO A 785 12.67 33.13 -36.33
N ASN A 786 12.08 32.82 -35.17
CA ASN A 786 12.63 33.14 -33.85
C ASN A 786 13.15 31.89 -33.12
N ALA A 787 12.98 30.70 -33.69
CA ALA A 787 13.48 29.45 -33.12
C ALA A 787 14.97 29.27 -33.49
N VAL A 788 15.82 30.15 -32.96
CA VAL A 788 17.25 30.23 -33.26
C VAL A 788 18.11 29.80 -32.09
N SER A 789 19.41 29.63 -32.30
CA SER A 789 20.36 29.23 -31.25
C SER A 789 20.05 27.88 -30.61
N ASN A 790 19.35 26.99 -31.31
CA ASN A 790 19.07 25.64 -30.84
C ASN A 790 20.21 24.70 -31.26
N TRP A 791 21.05 24.32 -30.30
CA TRP A 791 22.23 23.49 -30.49
C TRP A 791 21.85 22.00 -30.56
N ILE A 792 21.90 21.42 -31.75
CA ILE A 792 21.60 20.00 -31.97
C ILE A 792 22.93 19.26 -32.14
N THR A 793 23.31 18.45 -31.16
CA THR A 793 24.67 17.87 -31.14
C THR A 793 24.70 16.42 -30.69
N ARG A 794 25.58 15.62 -31.28
CA ARG A 794 25.87 14.23 -30.87
C ARG A 794 24.67 13.29 -30.68
N ASN A 795 23.50 13.60 -31.24
CA ASN A 795 22.35 12.69 -31.19
C ASN A 795 22.56 11.51 -32.13
N SER A 796 22.02 10.35 -31.75
CA SER A 796 21.86 9.21 -32.64
C SER A 796 20.47 9.27 -33.27
N ILE A 797 20.38 9.66 -34.54
CA ILE A 797 19.10 9.86 -35.23
C ILE A 797 19.02 8.93 -36.44
N HIS A 798 17.98 8.09 -36.52
CA HIS A 798 17.85 7.08 -37.57
C HIS A 798 16.43 6.49 -37.67
N ALA A 799 16.08 5.95 -38.85
CA ALA A 799 14.81 5.29 -39.15
C ALA A 799 13.54 6.10 -38.86
N ASN A 800 13.64 7.43 -38.79
CA ASN A 800 12.47 8.32 -38.76
C ASN A 800 11.88 8.42 -40.18
N GLN A 801 10.57 8.65 -40.32
CA GLN A 801 9.93 8.70 -41.65
C GLN A 801 10.29 9.97 -42.45
N GLY A 802 10.76 11.03 -41.79
CA GLY A 802 11.20 12.31 -42.37
C GLY A 802 12.72 12.46 -42.47
N LYS A 803 13.23 13.68 -42.32
CA LYS A 803 14.66 13.99 -42.21
C LYS A 803 15.19 13.67 -40.81
N GLY A 804 16.52 13.54 -40.68
CA GLY A 804 17.15 13.48 -39.37
C GLY A 804 17.00 14.80 -38.61
N ILE A 805 17.34 15.91 -39.26
CA ILE A 805 17.12 17.28 -38.79
C ILE A 805 16.46 18.07 -39.94
N GLU A 806 15.35 18.75 -39.66
CA GLU A 806 14.67 19.68 -40.58
C GLU A 806 14.63 21.10 -39.98
N ASN A 807 15.21 22.06 -40.69
CA ASN A 807 15.10 23.49 -40.37
C ASN A 807 14.14 24.14 -41.37
N MET A 808 13.10 24.80 -40.88
CA MET A 808 12.09 25.41 -41.77
C MET A 808 11.56 26.74 -41.24
N ASN A 809 11.06 27.56 -42.17
CA ASN A 809 10.47 28.87 -41.88
C ASN A 809 11.40 29.81 -41.08
N GLY A 810 12.72 29.71 -41.31
CA GLY A 810 13.74 30.49 -40.59
C GLY A 810 14.26 29.87 -39.29
N GLY A 811 13.85 28.65 -38.94
CA GLY A 811 14.38 27.92 -37.79
C GLY A 811 15.89 27.70 -37.89
N ASN A 812 16.63 27.98 -36.81
CA ASN A 812 18.10 28.01 -36.80
C ASN A 812 18.70 28.83 -37.96
N GLU A 813 18.04 29.92 -38.34
CA GLU A 813 18.35 30.77 -39.49
C GLU A 813 18.46 30.01 -40.84
N GLU A 814 17.92 28.80 -40.91
CA GLU A 814 18.10 27.87 -42.03
C GLU A 814 19.58 27.73 -42.43
N LEU A 815 20.47 27.61 -41.42
CA LEU A 815 21.91 27.50 -41.63
C LEU A 815 22.23 26.44 -42.71
N PRO A 816 22.95 26.80 -43.79
CA PRO A 816 23.20 25.87 -44.89
C PRO A 816 23.94 24.61 -44.41
N PRO A 817 23.49 23.40 -44.81
CA PRO A 817 24.18 22.17 -44.47
C PRO A 817 25.60 22.15 -45.05
N PRO A 818 26.59 21.53 -44.39
CA PRO A 818 27.93 21.45 -44.94
C PRO A 818 27.96 20.70 -46.27
N GLU A 819 28.72 21.22 -47.23
CA GLU A 819 29.05 20.51 -48.45
C GLU A 819 30.42 19.85 -48.29
N GLY A 820 30.57 18.61 -48.75
CA GLY A 820 31.80 17.85 -48.60
C GLY A 820 32.22 17.13 -49.87
N SER A 821 33.33 16.42 -49.82
CA SER A 821 33.67 15.32 -50.73
C SER A 821 34.80 14.53 -50.11
N LEU A 822 34.96 13.26 -50.51
CA LEU A 822 36.10 12.47 -50.08
C LEU A 822 37.29 12.72 -51.01
N VAL A 823 38.39 13.24 -50.47
CA VAL A 823 39.63 13.52 -51.20
C VAL A 823 40.78 12.81 -50.50
N LEU A 824 41.36 11.78 -51.14
CA LEU A 824 42.52 11.03 -50.63
C LEU A 824 42.34 10.51 -49.19
N GLY A 825 41.17 9.93 -48.88
CA GLY A 825 40.87 9.39 -47.53
C GLY A 825 40.55 10.45 -46.47
N LYS A 826 40.47 11.73 -46.83
CA LYS A 826 40.04 12.82 -45.95
C LYS A 826 38.69 13.35 -46.41
N LEU A 827 37.77 13.55 -45.48
CA LEU A 827 36.57 14.31 -45.76
C LEU A 827 36.95 15.78 -45.79
N VAL A 828 36.87 16.39 -46.96
CA VAL A 828 37.15 17.83 -47.16
C VAL A 828 35.84 18.50 -47.53
N GLY A 829 35.54 19.63 -46.91
CA GLY A 829 34.30 20.32 -47.17
C GLY A 829 34.32 21.79 -46.77
N THR A 830 33.21 22.45 -47.08
CA THR A 830 32.98 23.87 -46.81
C THR A 830 31.62 24.07 -46.15
N THR A 831 31.58 24.95 -45.16
CA THR A 831 30.35 25.45 -44.52
C THR A 831 30.59 26.90 -44.04
N CYS A 832 29.92 27.34 -42.98
CA CYS A 832 30.16 28.62 -42.32
C CYS A 832 31.54 28.67 -41.63
N GLY A 833 32.12 29.87 -41.54
CA GLY A 833 33.45 30.10 -40.95
C GLY A 833 33.46 29.90 -39.43
N GLU A 834 34.53 29.27 -38.94
CA GLU A 834 34.73 28.94 -37.52
C GLU A 834 33.55 28.15 -36.90
N CYS A 835 32.85 27.36 -37.71
CA CYS A 835 31.74 26.51 -37.30
C CYS A 835 32.21 25.14 -36.82
N LEU A 836 31.49 24.57 -35.85
CA LEU A 836 31.65 23.18 -35.44
C LEU A 836 31.03 22.29 -36.52
N VAL A 837 31.80 21.35 -37.06
CA VAL A 837 31.32 20.31 -37.98
C VAL A 837 31.36 18.97 -37.25
N GLU A 838 30.21 18.30 -37.19
CA GLU A 838 30.08 16.95 -36.65
C GLU A 838 29.82 15.99 -37.80
N ILE A 839 30.57 14.89 -37.87
CA ILE A 839 30.50 13.89 -38.95
C ILE A 839 29.94 12.60 -38.40
N PHE A 840 28.87 12.13 -39.02
CA PHE A 840 28.13 10.92 -38.68
C PHE A 840 28.15 9.92 -39.82
N SER A 841 27.77 8.67 -39.54
CA SER A 841 27.40 7.69 -40.56
C SER A 841 26.01 7.12 -40.32
N ASP A 842 25.27 6.92 -41.40
CA ASP A 842 23.90 6.41 -41.38
C ASP A 842 23.51 5.77 -42.73
N PRO A 843 22.64 4.74 -42.77
CA PRO A 843 22.11 4.20 -44.04
C PRO A 843 21.24 5.21 -44.81
N ASP A 844 20.49 6.05 -44.10
CA ASP A 844 19.36 6.84 -44.63
C ASP A 844 19.54 8.37 -44.50
N HIS A 845 20.79 8.82 -44.31
CA HIS A 845 21.17 10.23 -44.13
C HIS A 845 20.58 10.94 -42.90
N GLN A 846 20.35 10.24 -41.80
CA GLN A 846 19.77 10.82 -40.59
C GLN A 846 20.77 11.01 -39.44
N GLY A 847 21.97 10.44 -39.51
CA GLY A 847 23.03 10.66 -38.51
C GLY A 847 22.98 9.73 -37.27
N GLN A 848 22.98 8.41 -37.48
CA GLN A 848 22.92 7.42 -36.40
C GLN A 848 24.19 7.32 -35.54
N VAL A 849 25.38 7.30 -36.15
CA VAL A 849 26.65 7.05 -35.45
C VAL A 849 27.58 8.24 -35.61
N LEU A 850 27.99 8.89 -34.52
CA LEU A 850 28.98 9.96 -34.55
C LEU A 850 30.40 9.39 -34.70
N TRP A 851 31.20 9.97 -35.60
CA TRP A 851 32.59 9.55 -35.84
C TRP A 851 33.60 10.51 -35.25
N ILE A 852 33.53 11.76 -35.69
CA ILE A 852 34.49 12.80 -35.35
C ILE A 852 33.81 14.16 -35.44
N TRP A 853 34.37 15.12 -34.73
CA TRP A 853 33.96 16.51 -34.80
C TRP A 853 35.20 17.41 -34.83
N GLY A 854 35.04 18.61 -35.38
CA GLY A 854 36.11 19.60 -35.46
C GLY A 854 35.62 20.95 -35.92
N TYR A 855 36.48 21.96 -35.88
CA TYR A 855 36.12 23.32 -36.31
C TYR A 855 36.64 23.61 -37.71
N THR A 856 35.86 24.33 -38.50
CA THR A 856 36.31 24.90 -39.76
C THR A 856 37.27 26.06 -39.53
N ASP A 857 38.08 26.39 -40.53
CA ASP A 857 38.85 27.64 -40.51
C ASP A 857 37.96 28.89 -40.65
N ALA A 858 38.57 30.07 -40.66
CA ALA A 858 37.88 31.36 -40.79
C ALA A 858 37.10 31.53 -42.12
N ASN A 859 37.42 30.74 -43.14
CA ASN A 859 36.72 30.76 -44.43
C ASN A 859 35.70 29.62 -44.57
N GLY A 860 35.51 28.82 -43.52
CA GLY A 860 34.54 27.72 -43.50
C GLY A 860 35.06 26.42 -44.09
N SER A 861 36.36 26.31 -44.37
CA SER A 861 36.95 25.06 -44.87
C SER A 861 37.26 24.11 -43.71
N PHE A 862 36.95 22.83 -43.88
CA PHE A 862 37.37 21.77 -42.96
C PHE A 862 38.04 20.61 -43.69
N THR A 863 38.89 19.89 -42.97
CA THR A 863 39.50 18.65 -43.44
C THR A 863 39.55 17.70 -42.25
N ALA A 864 38.75 16.65 -42.30
CA ALA A 864 38.71 15.61 -41.28
C ALA A 864 39.33 14.33 -41.83
N SER A 865 40.34 13.81 -41.14
CA SER A 865 40.81 12.45 -41.37
C SER A 865 39.78 11.49 -40.78
N VAL A 866 38.86 11.00 -41.60
CA VAL A 866 37.85 10.02 -41.18
C VAL A 866 38.41 8.59 -41.10
N GLY A 867 39.70 8.40 -41.38
CA GLY A 867 40.41 7.12 -41.28
C GLY A 867 39.98 6.13 -42.37
N ARG A 868 38.73 5.65 -42.31
CA ARG A 868 38.16 4.59 -43.14
C ARG A 868 36.71 4.90 -43.60
N PRO A 869 36.24 4.39 -44.76
CA PRO A 869 34.80 4.33 -45.12
C PRO A 869 33.90 3.73 -44.03
N PRO A 870 32.63 4.16 -43.85
CA PRO A 870 31.66 3.42 -43.07
C PRO A 870 31.34 2.09 -43.77
N SER A 871 30.70 1.13 -43.09
CA SER A 871 30.36 -0.17 -43.69
C SER A 871 29.58 -0.02 -45.01
N PRO A 872 29.69 -1.00 -45.94
CA PRO A 872 28.95 -1.00 -47.19
C PRO A 872 27.46 -0.64 -46.99
N GLY A 873 26.97 0.36 -47.73
CA GLY A 873 25.59 0.85 -47.66
C GLY A 873 25.33 2.01 -46.68
N ARG A 874 26.32 2.46 -45.91
CA ARG A 874 26.22 3.66 -45.06
C ARG A 874 26.86 4.88 -45.73
N LYS A 875 26.33 6.06 -45.43
CA LYS A 875 26.78 7.34 -46.00
C LYS A 875 27.31 8.23 -44.89
N PHE A 876 28.33 9.03 -45.20
CA PHE A 876 28.73 10.09 -44.29
C PHE A 876 27.73 11.23 -44.36
N THR A 877 27.17 11.60 -43.23
CA THR A 877 26.40 12.85 -43.05
C THR A 877 27.12 13.77 -42.12
N CYS A 878 26.82 15.06 -42.20
CA CYS A 878 27.48 16.04 -41.36
C CYS A 878 26.55 17.20 -41.02
N THR A 879 26.71 17.78 -39.85
CA THR A 879 26.02 19.02 -39.45
C THR A 879 27.06 20.14 -39.29
N ALA A 880 26.65 21.38 -39.47
CA ALA A 880 27.39 22.56 -39.03
C ALA A 880 26.65 23.23 -37.88
N THR A 881 27.39 23.70 -36.88
CA THR A 881 26.87 24.59 -35.84
C THR A 881 27.68 25.89 -35.83
N ASP A 882 26.99 27.02 -35.94
CA ASP A 882 27.63 28.33 -35.93
C ASP A 882 27.99 28.83 -34.51
N ARG A 883 28.53 30.04 -34.41
CA ARG A 883 28.99 30.63 -33.14
C ARG A 883 27.86 31.08 -32.21
N VAL A 884 26.64 31.18 -32.72
CA VAL A 884 25.44 31.49 -31.93
C VAL A 884 24.59 30.24 -31.76
N PHE A 885 25.16 29.05 -32.02
CA PHE A 885 24.57 27.74 -31.79
C PHE A 885 23.38 27.38 -32.68
N ASN A 886 23.24 27.98 -33.86
CA ASN A 886 22.34 27.44 -34.88
C ASN A 886 22.96 26.17 -35.49
N THR A 887 22.24 25.05 -35.47
CA THR A 887 22.66 23.82 -36.16
C THR A 887 21.92 23.63 -37.49
N SER A 888 22.64 23.26 -38.54
CA SER A 888 22.10 22.96 -39.88
C SER A 888 21.38 21.61 -39.96
N GLU A 889 20.62 21.40 -41.04
CA GLU A 889 20.23 20.04 -41.46
C GLU A 889 21.47 19.17 -41.78
N PHE A 890 21.28 17.85 -41.95
CA PHE A 890 22.35 16.94 -42.37
C PHE A 890 22.77 17.19 -43.84
N GLY A 891 24.07 17.42 -44.05
CA GLY A 891 24.75 17.58 -45.34
C GLY A 891 25.78 16.48 -45.64
N CYS A 892 26.80 16.82 -46.43
CA CYS A 892 27.81 15.93 -47.02
C CYS A 892 27.20 14.86 -47.94
N GLY A 893 26.57 13.80 -47.40
CA GLY A 893 25.80 12.83 -48.17
C GLY A 893 26.60 12.06 -49.24
N PHE A 894 27.82 11.64 -48.94
CA PHE A 894 28.65 10.85 -49.86
C PHE A 894 28.82 9.41 -49.39
N GLU A 895 28.69 8.49 -50.35
CA GLU A 895 29.15 7.11 -50.21
C GLU A 895 30.68 7.11 -50.26
N ALA A 896 31.32 6.52 -49.26
CA ALA A 896 32.74 6.28 -49.32
C ALA A 896 33.03 5.18 -50.38
N PRO A 897 34.17 5.22 -51.09
CA PRO A 897 34.52 4.19 -52.06
C PRO A 897 34.61 2.84 -51.34
N PRO A 898 34.04 1.76 -51.91
CA PRO A 898 33.99 0.47 -51.25
C PRO A 898 35.39 -0.09 -51.12
N VAL A 899 35.87 -0.21 -49.88
CA VAL A 899 36.98 -1.12 -49.55
C VAL A 899 36.31 -2.39 -49.01
N ASP A 900 36.34 -3.43 -49.83
CA ASP A 900 35.82 -4.75 -49.50
C ASP A 900 36.92 -5.54 -48.79
N LEU A 901 36.91 -5.49 -47.46
CA LEU A 901 37.77 -6.33 -46.64
C LEU A 901 36.94 -7.51 -46.13
N GLU A 902 37.50 -8.70 -46.17
CA GLU A 902 36.95 -9.90 -45.54
C GLU A 902 38.01 -10.44 -44.59
N ALA A 903 37.65 -10.65 -43.33
CA ALA A 903 38.53 -11.28 -42.36
C ALA A 903 37.94 -12.64 -41.95
N THR A 904 38.78 -13.67 -41.88
CA THR A 904 38.42 -14.97 -41.33
C THR A 904 39.50 -15.40 -40.37
N LYS A 905 39.13 -15.80 -39.17
CA LYS A 905 40.05 -16.44 -38.23
C LYS A 905 39.72 -17.90 -38.08
N ARG A 906 40.77 -18.66 -37.82
CA ARG A 906 40.69 -20.08 -37.53
C ARG A 906 41.65 -20.39 -36.39
N ASP A 907 41.29 -21.38 -35.61
CA ASP A 907 42.15 -22.04 -34.66
C ASP A 907 42.52 -23.43 -35.17
N ALA A 908 43.66 -23.93 -34.73
CA ALA A 908 44.09 -25.28 -35.01
C ALA A 908 44.94 -25.80 -33.87
N ASP A 909 44.58 -26.97 -33.34
CA ASP A 909 45.45 -27.73 -32.45
C ASP A 909 46.75 -28.07 -33.19
N VAL A 910 47.89 -27.67 -32.62
CA VAL A 910 49.19 -27.79 -33.25
C VAL A 910 49.59 -29.25 -33.46
N ASP A 911 49.10 -30.18 -32.62
CA ASP A 911 49.40 -31.61 -32.77
C ASP A 911 48.33 -32.40 -33.56
N GLY A 912 47.18 -31.77 -33.86
CA GLY A 912 46.08 -32.32 -34.67
C GLY A 912 45.21 -33.35 -33.94
N GLY A 913 45.31 -33.45 -32.62
CA GLY A 913 44.55 -34.33 -31.74
C GLY A 913 43.22 -33.76 -31.27
N ALA A 914 42.70 -34.30 -30.16
CA ALA A 914 41.56 -33.71 -29.45
C ALA A 914 42.12 -32.73 -28.42
N LEU A 915 41.58 -31.51 -28.37
CA LEU A 915 42.13 -30.43 -27.57
C LEU A 915 41.97 -30.67 -26.05
N LEU A 916 43.09 -30.69 -25.32
CA LEU A 916 43.20 -30.97 -23.87
C LEU A 916 43.87 -29.80 -23.10
N PRO A 917 43.68 -29.71 -21.77
CA PRO A 917 44.41 -28.73 -20.95
C PRO A 917 45.93 -28.89 -21.08
N GLY A 918 46.64 -27.81 -21.43
CA GLY A 918 48.10 -27.79 -21.62
C GLY A 918 48.57 -27.80 -23.09
N ASP A 919 47.68 -28.06 -24.05
CA ASP A 919 48.01 -28.12 -25.48
C ASP A 919 48.36 -26.74 -26.07
N LEU A 920 48.99 -26.76 -27.24
CA LEU A 920 49.29 -25.55 -28.01
C LEU A 920 48.24 -25.35 -29.09
N LEU A 921 47.66 -24.16 -29.13
CA LEU A 921 46.65 -23.77 -30.10
C LEU A 921 47.21 -22.65 -30.98
N GLU A 922 47.15 -22.81 -32.30
CA GLU A 922 47.55 -21.79 -33.27
C GLU A 922 46.32 -21.05 -33.78
N TYR A 923 46.31 -19.72 -33.63
CA TYR A 923 45.32 -18.86 -34.24
C TYR A 923 45.90 -18.23 -35.51
N ALA A 924 45.10 -18.19 -36.58
CA ALA A 924 45.46 -17.54 -37.82
C ALA A 924 44.33 -16.64 -38.32
N VAL A 925 44.61 -15.33 -38.38
CA VAL A 925 43.72 -14.30 -38.91
C VAL A 925 44.11 -14.02 -40.36
N GLN A 926 43.19 -14.32 -41.28
CA GLN A 926 43.34 -14.03 -42.70
C GLN A 926 42.52 -12.80 -43.06
N ILE A 927 43.16 -11.74 -43.56
CA ILE A 927 42.55 -10.46 -43.96
C ILE A 927 42.68 -10.32 -45.47
N ALA A 928 41.60 -10.52 -46.21
CA ALA A 928 41.51 -10.34 -47.66
C ALA A 928 40.97 -8.95 -48.00
N ASN A 929 41.69 -8.22 -48.86
CA ASN A 929 41.20 -7.01 -49.52
C ASN A 929 40.75 -7.36 -50.94
N ASN A 930 39.45 -7.52 -51.12
CA ASN A 930 38.79 -7.85 -52.37
C ASN A 930 38.55 -6.61 -53.26
N SER A 931 38.91 -5.42 -52.79
CA SER A 931 38.88 -4.18 -53.58
C SER A 931 40.22 -3.89 -54.26
N ASP A 932 40.22 -3.05 -55.29
CA ASP A 932 41.44 -2.58 -55.96
C ASP A 932 42.17 -1.45 -55.22
N VAL A 933 41.62 -0.99 -54.10
CA VAL A 933 42.16 0.10 -53.28
C VAL A 933 43.02 -0.45 -52.15
N THR A 934 44.32 -0.11 -52.14
CA THR A 934 45.22 -0.44 -51.03
C THR A 934 44.79 0.28 -49.75
N VAL A 935 44.65 -0.48 -48.66
CA VAL A 935 44.57 0.07 -47.30
C VAL A 935 45.99 0.41 -46.86
N PRO A 936 46.33 1.70 -46.69
CA PRO A 936 47.66 2.09 -46.26
C PRO A 936 47.88 1.74 -44.78
N ASP A 937 49.13 1.46 -44.44
CA ASP A 937 49.63 1.40 -43.06
C ASP A 937 49.36 2.73 -42.33
N THR A 938 48.78 2.66 -41.14
CA THR A 938 48.40 3.82 -40.33
C THR A 938 49.11 3.86 -38.97
N VAL A 939 48.87 4.91 -38.19
CA VAL A 939 49.41 5.01 -36.81
C VAL A 939 48.69 4.08 -35.81
N LEU A 940 47.64 3.38 -36.24
CA LEU A 940 46.90 2.38 -35.45
C LEU A 940 47.24 0.99 -35.98
N ASN A 941 47.13 -0.03 -35.14
CA ASN A 941 47.33 -1.41 -35.56
C ASN A 941 46.17 -1.87 -36.45
N GLU A 942 46.46 -2.44 -37.61
CA GLU A 942 45.45 -3.02 -38.51
C GLU A 942 44.85 -4.34 -37.98
N LEU A 943 45.52 -5.01 -37.03
CA LEU A 943 44.98 -6.12 -36.24
C LEU A 943 45.35 -5.94 -34.76
N GLU A 944 44.36 -6.09 -33.88
CA GLU A 944 44.54 -6.24 -32.44
C GLU A 944 43.77 -7.47 -31.96
N ASP A 945 44.45 -8.44 -31.36
CA ASP A 945 43.90 -9.74 -31.00
C ASP A 945 44.17 -10.03 -29.51
N PRO A 946 43.22 -9.68 -28.61
CA PRO A 946 43.34 -9.98 -27.19
C PRO A 946 43.36 -11.50 -26.95
N LEU A 947 44.32 -11.98 -26.17
CA LEU A 947 44.39 -13.40 -25.87
C LEU A 947 43.26 -13.81 -24.90
N PRO A 948 42.62 -14.96 -25.14
CA PRO A 948 41.48 -15.38 -24.35
C PRO A 948 41.89 -15.85 -22.95
N GLN A 949 40.96 -15.72 -22.01
CA GLN A 949 41.16 -16.15 -20.62
C GLN A 949 41.46 -17.65 -20.57
N GLY A 950 42.44 -18.04 -19.74
CA GLY A 950 42.88 -19.45 -19.65
C GLY A 950 43.90 -19.85 -20.71
N THR A 951 44.49 -18.90 -21.43
CA THR A 951 45.60 -19.16 -22.35
C THR A 951 46.81 -18.28 -22.02
N SER A 952 47.98 -18.64 -22.54
CA SER A 952 49.21 -17.85 -22.42
C SER A 952 49.96 -17.79 -23.74
N TYR A 953 50.43 -16.60 -24.13
CA TYR A 953 51.19 -16.41 -25.36
C TYR A 953 52.45 -17.29 -25.41
N VAL A 954 52.76 -17.85 -26.59
CA VAL A 954 54.04 -18.53 -26.85
C VAL A 954 55.01 -17.52 -27.50
N PRO A 955 56.12 -17.14 -26.84
CA PRO A 955 57.08 -16.20 -27.41
C PRO A 955 57.66 -16.64 -28.76
N GLU A 956 57.96 -15.66 -29.62
CA GLU A 956 58.50 -15.80 -30.99
C GLU A 956 57.60 -16.66 -31.91
N SER A 957 56.28 -16.69 -31.66
CA SER A 957 55.33 -17.49 -32.43
C SER A 957 54.57 -16.72 -33.51
N ILE A 958 54.68 -15.39 -33.56
CA ILE A 958 53.99 -14.58 -34.56
C ILE A 958 54.62 -14.80 -35.95
N THR A 959 53.76 -15.02 -36.94
CA THR A 959 54.12 -15.03 -38.35
C THR A 959 53.19 -14.10 -39.14
N VAL A 960 53.76 -13.38 -40.10
CA VAL A 960 53.00 -12.57 -41.06
C VAL A 960 53.25 -13.14 -42.45
N ASP A 961 52.20 -13.55 -43.14
CA ASP A 961 52.23 -14.27 -44.41
C ASP A 961 53.15 -15.52 -44.36
N GLY A 962 53.22 -16.17 -43.20
CA GLY A 962 54.07 -17.35 -42.94
C GLY A 962 55.56 -17.04 -42.72
N VAL A 963 55.94 -15.76 -42.64
CA VAL A 963 57.31 -15.32 -42.29
C VAL A 963 57.36 -15.05 -40.78
N PRO A 964 58.30 -15.66 -40.03
CA PRO A 964 58.47 -15.37 -38.60
C PRO A 964 58.79 -13.89 -38.34
N ASN A 965 58.16 -13.33 -37.31
CA ASN A 965 58.45 -12.02 -36.74
C ASN A 965 59.23 -12.20 -35.40
N ASP A 966 59.96 -11.20 -34.96
CA ASP A 966 60.78 -11.24 -33.73
C ASP A 966 60.05 -10.75 -32.47
N ASP A 967 58.74 -10.57 -32.56
CA ASP A 967 57.83 -10.06 -31.53
C ASP A 967 58.17 -8.64 -31.02
N ASP A 968 58.98 -7.87 -31.76
CA ASP A 968 59.36 -6.51 -31.36
C ASP A 968 58.27 -5.49 -31.68
N ILE A 969 57.41 -5.22 -30.68
CA ILE A 969 56.32 -4.22 -30.74
C ILE A 969 56.79 -2.85 -31.27
N ALA A 970 58.09 -2.50 -31.15
CA ALA A 970 58.63 -1.26 -31.68
C ALA A 970 58.55 -1.14 -33.21
N ASP A 971 58.38 -2.26 -33.94
CA ASP A 971 58.20 -2.30 -35.38
C ASP A 971 56.71 -2.37 -35.82
N GLY A 972 55.78 -2.38 -34.85
CA GLY A 972 54.34 -2.43 -35.08
C GLY A 972 53.73 -3.84 -35.12
N THR A 973 54.53 -4.90 -34.98
CA THR A 973 54.03 -6.28 -34.86
C THR A 973 54.61 -6.94 -33.61
N GLY A 974 53.77 -7.46 -32.72
CA GLY A 974 54.27 -8.12 -31.51
C GLY A 974 53.21 -8.42 -30.47
N TYR A 975 53.63 -8.99 -29.34
CA TYR A 975 52.74 -9.30 -28.21
C TYR A 975 52.86 -8.25 -27.09
N GLU A 976 51.79 -7.46 -26.89
CA GLU A 976 51.71 -6.44 -25.84
C GLU A 976 51.31 -7.05 -24.49
N ALA A 977 52.31 -7.33 -23.64
CA ALA A 977 52.09 -8.01 -22.36
C ALA A 977 51.19 -7.25 -21.36
N GLU A 978 51.19 -5.91 -21.34
CA GLU A 978 50.34 -5.12 -20.43
C GLU A 978 48.86 -5.15 -20.81
N ALA A 979 48.57 -5.31 -22.11
CA ALA A 979 47.21 -5.39 -22.66
C ALA A 979 46.79 -6.83 -23.00
N ASN A 980 47.68 -7.82 -22.81
CA ASN A 980 47.49 -9.24 -23.12
C ASN A 980 46.95 -9.49 -24.54
N ARG A 981 47.58 -8.90 -25.56
CA ARG A 981 47.11 -8.98 -26.95
C ARG A 981 48.23 -9.05 -27.97
N VAL A 982 47.98 -9.69 -29.10
CA VAL A 982 48.83 -9.67 -30.29
C VAL A 982 48.42 -8.50 -31.17
N VAL A 983 49.37 -7.72 -31.65
CA VAL A 983 49.12 -6.60 -32.57
C VAL A 983 49.90 -6.78 -33.87
N TRP A 984 49.32 -6.34 -34.97
CA TRP A 984 50.00 -6.23 -36.26
C TRP A 984 49.61 -4.91 -36.94
N ASN A 985 50.63 -4.22 -37.43
CA ASN A 985 50.50 -2.99 -38.20
C ASN A 985 51.17 -3.16 -39.57
N GLY A 986 50.44 -2.88 -40.64
CA GLY A 986 50.96 -2.92 -41.99
C GLY A 986 49.92 -2.72 -43.09
N ALA A 987 50.41 -2.31 -44.26
CA ALA A 987 49.55 -2.06 -45.42
C ALA A 987 48.92 -3.37 -45.96
N ILE A 988 47.65 -3.29 -46.36
CA ILE A 988 46.89 -4.36 -47.03
C ILE A 988 46.65 -3.94 -48.49
N PRO A 989 47.50 -4.38 -49.45
CA PRO A 989 47.34 -4.04 -50.86
C PRO A 989 45.97 -4.45 -51.41
N GLY A 990 45.46 -3.70 -52.39
CA GLY A 990 44.23 -4.10 -53.10
C GLY A 990 44.39 -5.44 -53.80
N ASN A 991 43.31 -6.24 -53.83
CA ASN A 991 43.26 -7.62 -54.35
C ASN A 991 44.32 -8.55 -53.71
N ALA A 992 44.65 -8.34 -52.43
CA ALA A 992 45.64 -9.14 -51.72
C ALA A 992 45.09 -9.63 -50.38
N THR A 993 45.71 -10.68 -49.84
CA THR A 993 45.37 -11.26 -48.55
C THR A 993 46.60 -11.24 -47.66
N ARG A 994 46.43 -10.83 -46.40
CA ARG A 994 47.41 -10.96 -45.31
C ARG A 994 47.00 -12.07 -44.37
N VAL A 995 47.95 -12.83 -43.85
CA VAL A 995 47.70 -13.87 -42.84
C VAL A 995 48.62 -13.62 -41.64
N ILE A 996 48.03 -13.33 -40.49
CA ILE A 996 48.76 -13.17 -39.23
C ILE A 996 48.44 -14.39 -38.38
N ALA A 997 49.45 -15.16 -37.98
CA ALA A 997 49.26 -16.33 -37.13
C ALA A 997 50.16 -16.30 -35.91
N PHE A 998 49.67 -16.80 -34.78
CA PHE A 998 50.40 -16.85 -33.51
C PHE A 998 49.93 -18.04 -32.67
N ARG A 999 50.72 -18.44 -31.67
CA ARG A 999 50.40 -19.59 -30.82
C ARG A 999 50.17 -19.20 -29.37
N VAL A 1000 49.24 -19.90 -28.74
CA VAL A 1000 49.00 -19.84 -27.31
C VAL A 1000 49.12 -21.25 -26.71
N GLN A 1001 49.43 -21.30 -25.42
CA GLN A 1001 49.34 -22.50 -24.60
C GLN A 1001 48.08 -22.43 -23.74
N LEU A 1002 47.28 -23.50 -23.76
CA LEU A 1002 46.12 -23.63 -22.87
C LEU A 1002 46.61 -23.82 -21.42
N ASP A 1003 45.99 -23.12 -20.47
CA ASP A 1003 46.32 -23.26 -19.05
C ASP A 1003 46.02 -24.70 -18.60
N PRO A 1004 47.01 -25.43 -18.04
CA PRO A 1004 46.82 -26.78 -17.52
C PRO A 1004 45.74 -26.88 -16.42
N ALA A 1005 45.30 -25.77 -15.83
CA ALA A 1005 44.24 -25.71 -14.83
C ALA A 1005 42.81 -25.57 -15.38
N LEU A 1006 42.64 -25.43 -16.71
CA LEU A 1006 41.32 -25.36 -17.34
C LEU A 1006 40.50 -26.64 -17.12
N GLN A 1007 39.21 -26.48 -16.84
CA GLN A 1007 38.30 -27.61 -16.59
C GLN A 1007 37.73 -28.19 -17.89
N GLN A 1008 37.33 -29.46 -17.85
CA GLN A 1008 36.70 -30.16 -18.97
C GLN A 1008 35.41 -29.47 -19.44
N GLY A 1009 35.24 -29.33 -20.76
CA GLY A 1009 34.12 -28.59 -21.35
C GLY A 1009 34.25 -27.07 -21.24
N ALA A 1010 35.39 -26.55 -20.77
CA ALA A 1010 35.71 -25.14 -20.92
C ALA A 1010 35.81 -24.81 -22.42
N GLU A 1011 35.18 -23.70 -22.79
CA GLU A 1011 35.25 -23.15 -24.13
C GLU A 1011 36.38 -22.12 -24.14
N VAL A 1012 37.33 -22.28 -25.06
CA VAL A 1012 38.36 -21.28 -25.32
C VAL A 1012 38.07 -20.74 -26.71
N SER A 1013 37.55 -19.53 -26.73
CA SER A 1013 37.18 -18.80 -27.93
C SER A 1013 38.05 -17.56 -28.05
N ASN A 1014 38.55 -17.24 -29.25
CA ASN A 1014 39.46 -16.12 -29.43
C ASN A 1014 39.01 -15.17 -30.54
N GLN A 1015 38.77 -13.92 -30.18
CA GLN A 1015 38.27 -12.92 -31.11
C GLN A 1015 39.29 -11.82 -31.36
N GLY A 1016 39.52 -11.51 -32.63
CA GLY A 1016 40.46 -10.47 -33.07
C GLY A 1016 39.72 -9.29 -33.70
N MET A 1017 40.23 -8.09 -33.51
CA MET A 1017 39.73 -6.88 -34.17
C MET A 1017 40.65 -6.50 -35.34
N VAL A 1018 40.09 -6.56 -36.56
CA VAL A 1018 40.74 -6.00 -37.76
C VAL A 1018 40.23 -4.58 -37.98
N LEU A 1019 41.11 -3.61 -38.10
CA LEU A 1019 40.78 -2.18 -38.18
C LEU A 1019 39.95 -1.87 -39.45
N GLY A 1020 38.71 -1.39 -39.30
CA GLY A 1020 37.60 -2.30 -39.62
C GLY A 1020 36.48 -1.88 -40.58
N LEU A 1021 35.80 -2.79 -41.25
CA LEU A 1021 35.08 -3.92 -40.72
C LEU A 1021 34.31 -3.45 -39.47
N LEU A 1022 33.05 -3.06 -39.69
CA LEU A 1022 32.08 -2.89 -38.59
C LEU A 1022 31.79 -4.24 -37.90
N LYS A 1023 32.30 -5.33 -38.46
CA LYS A 1023 32.28 -6.67 -37.91
C LYS A 1023 33.72 -7.09 -37.69
N THR A 1024 34.08 -7.63 -36.54
CA THR A 1024 35.24 -8.53 -36.49
C THR A 1024 34.99 -9.71 -37.42
N ASP A 1025 35.91 -10.65 -37.51
CA ASP A 1025 35.57 -11.96 -38.08
C ASP A 1025 34.29 -12.57 -37.47
N ASP A 1026 33.90 -12.19 -36.23
CA ASP A 1026 32.58 -12.47 -35.68
C ASP A 1026 32.18 -11.70 -34.38
N PRO A 1027 31.33 -10.64 -34.42
CA PRO A 1027 30.83 -9.99 -33.19
C PRO A 1027 29.31 -10.18 -32.94
N ASP A 1028 28.60 -10.93 -33.80
CA ASP A 1028 27.16 -11.22 -33.63
C ASP A 1028 26.88 -12.68 -33.26
N THR A 1029 27.89 -13.55 -33.19
CA THR A 1029 27.76 -14.88 -32.58
C THR A 1029 28.08 -14.81 -31.09
N PRO A 1030 27.22 -15.39 -30.23
CA PRO A 1030 27.61 -15.75 -28.86
C PRO A 1030 28.85 -16.66 -28.88
N GLU A 1031 29.61 -16.77 -27.78
CA GLU A 1031 30.76 -17.71 -27.65
C GLU A 1031 30.48 -19.12 -28.21
N VAL A 1032 29.21 -19.54 -28.20
CA VAL A 1032 28.71 -20.84 -28.65
C VAL A 1032 28.71 -21.05 -30.19
N ASP A 1033 28.83 -20.00 -31.01
CA ASP A 1033 28.75 -20.07 -32.50
C ASP A 1033 29.99 -19.49 -33.22
N ASP A 1034 31.06 -19.13 -32.50
CA ASP A 1034 32.31 -18.60 -33.09
C ASP A 1034 33.15 -19.75 -33.71
N PRO A 1035 33.63 -19.62 -34.97
CA PRO A 1035 34.40 -20.65 -35.66
C PRO A 1035 35.76 -20.98 -35.03
N THR A 1036 36.21 -20.18 -34.06
CA THR A 1036 37.41 -20.38 -33.24
C THR A 1036 37.09 -20.81 -31.81
N THR A 1037 35.82 -21.07 -31.50
CA THR A 1037 35.43 -21.68 -30.23
C THR A 1037 35.84 -23.14 -30.23
N SER A 1038 36.93 -23.38 -29.53
CA SER A 1038 37.45 -24.69 -29.26
C SER A 1038 36.96 -25.15 -27.88
N VAL A 1039 36.07 -26.14 -27.88
CA VAL A 1039 35.63 -26.81 -26.65
C VAL A 1039 36.67 -27.86 -26.29
N LEU A 1040 37.25 -27.76 -25.09
CA LEU A 1040 38.12 -28.81 -24.59
C LEU A 1040 37.33 -30.12 -24.57
N SER A 1041 37.82 -31.12 -25.32
CA SER A 1041 37.15 -32.40 -25.49
C SER A 1041 36.81 -33.00 -24.13
N ALA A 1042 35.64 -33.63 -24.02
CA ALA A 1042 35.21 -34.33 -22.81
C ALA A 1042 36.03 -35.62 -22.62
N GLY A 1043 37.32 -35.44 -22.37
CA GLY A 1043 38.27 -36.47 -22.01
C GLY A 1043 37.77 -37.18 -20.77
N TRP A 1044 37.22 -38.37 -21.02
CA TRP A 1044 36.92 -39.43 -20.07
C TRP A 1044 35.64 -39.29 -19.22
N GLY A 1045 34.89 -40.38 -19.08
CA GLY A 1045 33.79 -40.60 -18.14
C GLY A 1045 34.13 -41.72 -17.14
N SER A 1046 33.24 -42.02 -16.19
CA SER A 1046 33.52 -43.02 -15.14
C SER A 1046 32.38 -44.02 -14.99
N ILE A 1047 32.69 -45.29 -14.71
CA ILE A 1047 31.69 -46.31 -14.34
C ILE A 1047 31.78 -46.57 -12.84
N THR A 1048 30.64 -46.59 -12.15
CA THR A 1048 30.57 -46.97 -10.71
C THR A 1048 29.47 -47.99 -10.48
N GLY A 1049 29.61 -48.83 -9.45
CA GLY A 1049 28.57 -49.78 -9.07
C GLY A 1049 28.85 -50.49 -7.75
N THR A 1050 27.91 -51.31 -7.31
CA THR A 1050 28.06 -52.14 -6.10
C THR A 1050 27.83 -53.61 -6.43
N LEU A 1051 28.75 -54.46 -5.99
CA LEU A 1051 28.70 -55.92 -6.15
C LEU A 1051 28.60 -56.59 -4.79
N TYR A 1052 27.63 -57.48 -4.65
CA TYR A 1052 27.42 -58.28 -3.44
C TYR A 1052 27.81 -59.74 -3.68
N LEU A 1053 28.65 -60.29 -2.81
CA LEU A 1053 28.93 -61.72 -2.77
C LEU A 1053 27.87 -62.43 -1.93
N GLN A 1054 27.16 -63.40 -2.51
CA GLN A 1054 26.08 -64.08 -1.82
C GLN A 1054 26.60 -64.89 -0.63
N GLY A 1055 25.99 -64.70 0.55
CA GLY A 1055 26.35 -65.43 1.76
C GLY A 1055 27.54 -64.86 2.53
N ARG A 1056 28.19 -63.79 2.05
CA ARG A 1056 29.26 -63.08 2.76
C ARG A 1056 28.80 -61.71 3.26
N PRO A 1057 29.24 -61.26 4.45
CA PRO A 1057 29.04 -59.88 4.90
C PRO A 1057 30.15 -58.92 4.42
N ASP A 1058 31.33 -59.44 4.07
CA ASP A 1058 32.41 -58.69 3.43
C ASP A 1058 32.40 -58.98 1.92
N HIS A 1059 32.22 -57.93 1.13
CA HIS A 1059 32.11 -58.02 -0.33
C HIS A 1059 33.37 -57.53 -1.04
N SER A 1060 34.48 -57.33 -0.33
CA SER A 1060 35.75 -56.90 -0.92
C SER A 1060 36.46 -57.99 -1.70
N GLY A 1061 37.34 -57.57 -2.62
CA GLY A 1061 38.25 -58.46 -3.34
C GLY A 1061 37.64 -59.15 -4.56
N ALA A 1062 36.34 -58.97 -4.84
CA ALA A 1062 35.74 -59.40 -6.10
C ALA A 1062 36.30 -58.55 -7.25
N SER A 1063 36.66 -59.20 -8.34
CA SER A 1063 37.21 -58.53 -9.51
C SER A 1063 36.10 -58.01 -10.39
N VAL A 1064 36.14 -56.73 -10.74
CA VAL A 1064 35.30 -56.15 -11.79
C VAL A 1064 36.20 -55.69 -12.93
N GLN A 1065 35.77 -55.84 -14.18
CA GLN A 1065 36.54 -55.51 -15.36
C GLN A 1065 35.69 -54.81 -16.42
N VAL A 1066 36.32 -53.89 -17.15
CA VAL A 1066 35.71 -53.13 -18.23
C VAL A 1066 36.72 -53.01 -19.38
N ASN A 1067 36.44 -53.64 -20.54
CA ASN A 1067 37.28 -53.68 -21.74
C ASN A 1067 38.81 -53.73 -21.47
N GLY A 1068 39.24 -54.63 -20.58
CA GLY A 1068 40.65 -54.87 -20.28
C GLY A 1068 41.24 -54.12 -19.08
N SER A 1069 40.54 -53.13 -18.52
CA SER A 1069 40.87 -52.54 -17.21
C SER A 1069 40.20 -53.32 -16.09
N GLN A 1070 40.90 -53.57 -14.98
CA GLN A 1070 40.40 -54.36 -13.84
C GLN A 1070 40.53 -53.57 -12.53
N THR A 1071 39.51 -53.67 -11.68
CA THR A 1071 39.54 -53.17 -10.31
C THR A 1071 38.99 -54.22 -9.34
N GLN A 1072 39.16 -54.01 -8.04
CA GLN A 1072 38.59 -54.87 -7.01
C GLN A 1072 37.60 -54.11 -6.14
N THR A 1073 36.57 -54.80 -5.68
CA THR A 1073 35.55 -54.22 -4.81
C THR A 1073 36.08 -53.91 -3.42
N GLY A 1074 35.58 -52.82 -2.82
CA GLY A 1074 35.79 -52.51 -1.40
C GLY A 1074 34.88 -53.34 -0.49
N ILE A 1075 35.03 -53.19 0.85
CA ILE A 1075 34.32 -54.01 1.87
C ILE A 1075 32.79 -54.02 1.72
N ASN A 1076 32.22 -52.90 1.24
CA ASN A 1076 30.78 -52.75 1.00
C ASN A 1076 30.36 -53.14 -0.42
N GLY A 1077 31.26 -53.67 -1.24
CA GLY A 1077 30.99 -54.10 -2.62
C GLY A 1077 31.21 -53.04 -3.69
N SER A 1078 31.51 -51.79 -3.31
CA SER A 1078 31.64 -50.68 -4.25
C SER A 1078 32.88 -50.80 -5.13
N TYR A 1079 32.73 -50.47 -6.41
CA TYR A 1079 33.84 -50.34 -7.37
C TYR A 1079 33.67 -49.09 -8.24
N SER A 1080 34.78 -48.55 -8.73
CA SER A 1080 34.79 -47.49 -9.74
C SER A 1080 35.91 -47.66 -10.76
N PHE A 1081 35.62 -47.23 -11.99
CA PHE A 1081 36.56 -47.03 -13.07
C PHE A 1081 36.50 -45.56 -13.47
N GLU A 1082 37.55 -44.84 -13.14
CA GLU A 1082 37.67 -43.43 -13.51
C GLU A 1082 38.44 -43.31 -14.82
N GLN A 1083 38.18 -42.23 -15.55
CA GLN A 1083 38.88 -41.91 -16.78
C GLN A 1083 38.76 -43.00 -17.87
N LEU A 1084 37.54 -43.43 -18.18
CA LEU A 1084 37.23 -44.28 -19.34
C LEU A 1084 36.88 -43.40 -20.56
N PRO A 1085 37.43 -43.66 -21.76
CA PRO A 1085 37.03 -42.92 -22.96
C PRO A 1085 35.52 -42.97 -23.19
N GLU A 1086 34.99 -42.02 -23.93
CA GLU A 1086 33.61 -42.12 -24.39
C GLU A 1086 33.45 -43.32 -25.34
N GLY A 1087 32.45 -44.15 -25.07
CA GLY A 1087 32.24 -45.40 -25.80
C GLY A 1087 31.36 -46.39 -25.05
N THR A 1088 31.05 -47.50 -25.70
CA THR A 1088 30.21 -48.55 -25.13
C THR A 1088 31.09 -49.67 -24.55
N TYR A 1089 30.79 -50.09 -23.32
CA TYR A 1089 31.61 -51.01 -22.55
C TYR A 1089 30.81 -52.19 -21.99
N ASN A 1090 31.46 -53.35 -21.88
CA ASN A 1090 30.92 -54.49 -21.12
C ASN A 1090 31.59 -54.56 -19.74
N VAL A 1091 30.77 -54.65 -18.70
CA VAL A 1091 31.22 -54.77 -17.31
C VAL A 1091 31.11 -56.21 -16.86
N THR A 1092 32.23 -56.87 -16.59
CA THR A 1092 32.27 -58.25 -16.09
C THR A 1092 32.71 -58.28 -14.64
N ALA A 1093 32.03 -59.09 -13.84
CA ALA A 1093 32.25 -59.26 -12.42
C ALA A 1093 32.53 -60.73 -12.12
N SER A 1094 33.61 -61.03 -11.40
CA SER A 1094 34.01 -62.39 -11.07
C SER A 1094 34.69 -62.49 -9.70
N MET A 1095 34.49 -63.63 -9.04
CA MET A 1095 35.16 -63.98 -7.80
C MET A 1095 35.32 -65.51 -7.79
N PRO A 1096 36.52 -66.07 -7.49
CA PRO A 1096 36.67 -67.51 -7.38
C PRO A 1096 35.66 -68.13 -6.41
N GLY A 1097 35.06 -69.26 -6.79
CA GLY A 1097 34.00 -69.93 -6.03
C GLY A 1097 32.60 -69.34 -6.25
N HIS A 1098 32.46 -68.30 -7.06
CA HIS A 1098 31.18 -67.69 -7.41
C HIS A 1098 31.00 -67.64 -8.93
N LEU A 1099 29.75 -67.76 -9.36
CA LEU A 1099 29.37 -67.70 -10.76
C LEU A 1099 29.48 -66.25 -11.28
N PRO A 1100 30.24 -65.97 -12.35
CA PRO A 1100 30.47 -64.61 -12.82
C PRO A 1100 29.21 -63.96 -13.42
N ALA A 1101 29.23 -62.64 -13.56
CA ALA A 1101 28.19 -61.86 -14.20
C ALA A 1101 28.78 -60.92 -15.25
N GLU A 1102 28.05 -60.70 -16.35
CA GLU A 1102 28.39 -59.70 -17.36
C GLU A 1102 27.21 -58.76 -17.58
N LYS A 1103 27.48 -57.47 -17.69
CA LYS A 1103 26.53 -56.47 -18.17
C LYS A 1103 27.08 -55.84 -19.43
N ALA A 1104 26.47 -56.17 -20.57
CA ALA A 1104 26.84 -55.62 -21.85
C ALA A 1104 26.24 -54.23 -22.09
N ASP A 1105 26.85 -53.51 -23.04
CA ASP A 1105 26.35 -52.25 -23.61
C ASP A 1105 26.20 -51.07 -22.63
N VAL A 1106 27.11 -50.93 -21.66
CA VAL A 1106 27.16 -49.77 -20.76
C VAL A 1106 27.81 -48.59 -21.50
N GLU A 1107 26.98 -47.61 -21.87
CA GLU A 1107 27.41 -46.42 -22.58
C GLU A 1107 28.08 -45.41 -21.62
N VAL A 1108 29.38 -45.17 -21.81
CA VAL A 1108 30.16 -44.16 -21.08
C VAL A 1108 30.20 -42.90 -21.91
N ILE A 1109 29.70 -41.81 -21.31
CA ILE A 1109 29.64 -40.48 -21.90
C ILE A 1109 30.66 -39.62 -21.15
N GLY A 1110 31.46 -38.85 -21.88
CA GLY A 1110 32.52 -38.01 -21.30
C GLY A 1110 32.01 -37.07 -20.19
N GLY A 1111 32.75 -36.97 -19.09
CA GLY A 1111 32.44 -36.12 -17.94
C GLY A 1111 31.32 -36.62 -17.02
N LYS A 1112 30.71 -37.78 -17.31
CA LYS A 1112 29.63 -38.36 -16.48
C LYS A 1112 30.09 -39.59 -15.70
N ILE A 1113 29.58 -39.71 -14.48
CA ILE A 1113 29.61 -40.95 -13.71
C ILE A 1113 28.38 -41.77 -14.11
N ILE A 1114 28.61 -42.94 -14.69
CA ILE A 1114 27.58 -43.88 -15.13
C ILE A 1114 27.44 -44.97 -14.06
N PRO A 1115 26.36 -44.96 -13.27
CA PRO A 1115 26.11 -46.02 -12.30
C PRO A 1115 25.56 -47.26 -12.99
N VAL A 1116 26.23 -48.40 -12.79
CA VAL A 1116 25.76 -49.72 -13.23
C VAL A 1116 24.91 -50.32 -12.10
N PRO A 1117 23.77 -50.96 -12.41
CA PRO A 1117 22.92 -51.60 -11.40
C PRO A 1117 23.70 -52.55 -10.49
N ASP A 1118 23.25 -52.72 -9.25
CA ASP A 1118 23.92 -53.65 -8.33
C ASP A 1118 23.85 -55.10 -8.87
N VAL A 1119 24.91 -55.88 -8.65
CA VAL A 1119 24.96 -57.31 -9.00
C VAL A 1119 25.19 -58.17 -7.77
N ILE A 1120 24.55 -59.36 -7.75
CA ILE A 1120 24.83 -60.37 -6.74
C ILE A 1120 25.53 -61.54 -7.43
N LEU A 1121 26.79 -61.80 -7.10
CA LEU A 1121 27.46 -63.02 -7.58
C LEU A 1121 27.01 -64.20 -6.73
N LEU A 1122 26.41 -65.19 -7.39
CA LEU A 1122 25.91 -66.40 -6.75
C LEU A 1122 27.07 -67.32 -6.35
N ALA A 1123 27.05 -67.78 -5.11
CA ALA A 1123 28.01 -68.73 -4.58
C ALA A 1123 27.81 -70.12 -5.24
N GLY A 1124 28.86 -70.71 -5.80
CA GLY A 1124 28.83 -72.13 -6.16
C GLY A 1124 29.59 -72.60 -7.40
N ASP A 1125 30.08 -71.73 -8.28
CA ASP A 1125 30.87 -72.15 -9.45
C ASP A 1125 32.35 -72.29 -9.02
N PHE A 1126 32.65 -73.43 -8.41
CA PHE A 1126 33.91 -73.70 -7.76
C PHE A 1126 34.97 -74.22 -8.73
N ASP A 1127 34.56 -75.06 -9.68
CA ASP A 1127 35.47 -75.54 -10.72
C ASP A 1127 35.64 -74.53 -11.87
N GLN A 1128 34.89 -73.41 -11.83
CA GLN A 1128 34.95 -72.27 -12.74
C GLN A 1128 34.61 -72.64 -14.18
N ASN A 1129 33.73 -73.63 -14.35
CA ASN A 1129 33.25 -74.03 -15.67
C ASN A 1129 32.11 -73.13 -16.20
N GLY A 1130 31.63 -72.19 -15.38
CA GLY A 1130 30.57 -71.24 -15.74
C GLY A 1130 29.16 -71.76 -15.47
N VAL A 1131 29.00 -72.89 -14.77
CA VAL A 1131 27.71 -73.46 -14.38
C VAL A 1131 27.83 -74.07 -13.00
N ILE A 1132 26.90 -73.76 -12.10
CA ILE A 1132 26.87 -74.38 -10.77
C ILE A 1132 26.21 -75.76 -10.88
N ASP A 1133 26.97 -76.84 -10.80
CA ASP A 1133 26.45 -78.21 -10.90
C ASP A 1133 27.05 -79.19 -9.88
N ILE A 1134 26.87 -80.49 -10.13
CA ILE A 1134 27.30 -81.53 -9.19
C ILE A 1134 28.82 -81.63 -9.11
N TYR A 1135 29.54 -81.22 -10.15
CA TYR A 1135 30.99 -81.25 -10.18
C TYR A 1135 31.58 -80.19 -9.26
N ASP A 1136 30.96 -79.02 -9.14
CA ASP A 1136 31.34 -78.02 -8.12
C ASP A 1136 31.18 -78.55 -6.72
N LEU A 1137 30.04 -79.18 -6.45
CA LEU A 1137 29.72 -79.70 -5.12
C LEU A 1137 30.64 -80.87 -4.74
N VAL A 1138 31.00 -81.71 -5.72
CA VAL A 1138 31.98 -82.80 -5.54
C VAL A 1138 33.39 -82.27 -5.35
N ALA A 1139 33.79 -81.26 -6.12
CA ALA A 1139 35.11 -80.64 -6.01
C ALA A 1139 35.28 -79.90 -4.68
N MET A 1140 34.22 -79.25 -4.19
CA MET A 1140 34.21 -78.60 -2.87
C MET A 1140 34.21 -79.63 -1.73
N ALA A 1141 33.42 -80.70 -1.86
CA ALA A 1141 33.41 -81.79 -0.89
C ALA A 1141 34.79 -82.48 -0.77
N ALA A 1142 35.61 -82.45 -1.82
CA ALA A 1142 36.96 -83.04 -1.81
C ALA A 1142 37.94 -82.30 -0.88
N VAL A 1143 37.65 -81.04 -0.55
CA VAL A 1143 38.42 -80.20 0.39
C VAL A 1143 37.62 -79.90 1.67
N PHE A 1144 36.57 -80.66 1.95
CA PHE A 1144 35.72 -80.52 3.14
C PHE A 1144 36.52 -80.66 4.44
N GLY A 1145 36.33 -79.73 5.36
CA GLY A 1145 37.04 -79.61 6.64
C GLY A 1145 38.46 -79.04 6.51
N MET A 1146 38.88 -78.63 5.31
CA MET A 1146 40.15 -77.94 5.08
C MET A 1146 39.94 -76.42 5.16
N THR A 1147 41.05 -75.69 5.28
CA THR A 1147 41.07 -74.22 5.24
C THR A 1147 41.53 -73.77 3.86
N GLU A 1148 40.67 -73.97 2.85
CA GLU A 1148 40.92 -73.63 1.45
C GLU A 1148 40.08 -72.42 1.05
N ALA A 1149 40.72 -71.25 0.93
CA ALA A 1149 40.04 -69.96 0.82
C ALA A 1149 39.14 -69.80 -0.42
N SER A 1150 39.37 -70.57 -1.48
CA SER A 1150 38.51 -70.57 -2.68
C SER A 1150 37.30 -71.49 -2.56
N ALA A 1151 37.31 -72.43 -1.61
CA ALA A 1151 36.22 -73.37 -1.34
C ALA A 1151 35.37 -72.98 -0.12
N ASP A 1152 35.93 -72.19 0.78
CA ASP A 1152 35.24 -71.53 1.90
C ASP A 1152 34.49 -70.31 1.35
N ILE A 1153 33.35 -70.57 0.69
CA ILE A 1153 32.60 -69.54 -0.04
C ILE A 1153 31.90 -68.58 0.92
N ASN A 1154 31.64 -68.93 2.17
CA ASN A 1154 31.11 -67.97 3.15
C ASN A 1154 32.22 -67.18 3.90
N ALA A 1155 33.49 -67.55 3.72
CA ALA A 1155 34.69 -66.97 4.35
C ALA A 1155 34.69 -67.04 5.88
N ASP A 1156 34.13 -68.10 6.47
CA ASP A 1156 34.13 -68.30 7.92
C ASP A 1156 35.39 -69.01 8.46
N GLY A 1157 36.29 -69.41 7.55
CA GLY A 1157 37.61 -69.95 7.81
C GLY A 1157 37.71 -71.47 7.63
N LEU A 1158 36.63 -72.19 7.33
CA LEU A 1158 36.61 -73.63 7.14
C LEU A 1158 35.64 -74.03 6.03
N VAL A 1159 36.07 -74.89 5.10
CA VAL A 1159 35.15 -75.47 4.11
C VAL A 1159 34.23 -76.46 4.82
N ASP A 1160 32.97 -76.13 5.04
CA ASP A 1160 32.04 -76.98 5.74
C ASP A 1160 30.69 -77.13 5.03
N ILE A 1161 29.70 -77.69 5.73
CA ILE A 1161 28.40 -78.00 5.12
C ILE A 1161 27.65 -76.72 4.72
N PHE A 1162 27.93 -75.57 5.35
CA PHE A 1162 27.30 -74.30 5.02
C PHE A 1162 27.79 -73.77 3.67
N ASP A 1163 29.05 -74.02 3.28
CA ASP A 1163 29.54 -73.72 1.93
C ASP A 1163 28.86 -74.60 0.88
N LEU A 1164 28.77 -75.92 1.13
CA LEU A 1164 28.11 -76.85 0.22
C LEU A 1164 26.61 -76.54 0.06
N VAL A 1165 25.96 -76.02 1.11
CA VAL A 1165 24.56 -75.58 1.04
C VAL A 1165 24.42 -74.38 0.11
N LEU A 1166 25.34 -73.41 0.14
CA LEU A 1166 25.30 -72.26 -0.77
C LEU A 1166 25.44 -72.70 -2.23
N VAL A 1167 26.33 -73.65 -2.52
CA VAL A 1167 26.44 -74.27 -3.86
C VAL A 1167 25.13 -74.97 -4.25
N GLY A 1168 24.58 -75.78 -3.34
CA GLY A 1168 23.32 -76.48 -3.57
C GLY A 1168 22.11 -75.56 -3.80
N MET A 1169 22.10 -74.37 -3.19
CA MET A 1169 21.02 -73.38 -3.36
C MET A 1169 20.95 -72.80 -4.77
N ASN A 1170 22.09 -72.72 -5.46
CA ASN A 1170 22.19 -72.15 -6.81
C ASN A 1170 22.40 -73.21 -7.90
N PHE A 1171 22.17 -74.48 -7.56
CA PHE A 1171 22.37 -75.61 -8.47
C PHE A 1171 21.59 -75.45 -9.78
N GLY A 1172 22.28 -75.57 -10.91
CA GLY A 1172 21.77 -75.43 -12.26
C GLY A 1172 21.80 -74.01 -12.82
N LYS A 1173 22.34 -73.01 -12.10
CA LYS A 1173 22.46 -71.64 -12.61
C LYS A 1173 23.73 -71.47 -13.45
N THR A 1174 23.61 -70.72 -14.54
CA THR A 1174 24.67 -70.48 -15.54
C THR A 1174 25.08 -69.02 -15.64
N GLU A 1175 24.39 -68.11 -14.94
CA GLU A 1175 24.77 -66.70 -14.81
C GLU A 1175 24.26 -66.10 -13.49
N SER A 1176 24.93 -65.06 -13.01
CA SER A 1176 24.56 -64.31 -11.81
C SER A 1176 23.67 -63.09 -12.12
N PRO A 1177 22.62 -62.80 -11.32
CA PRO A 1177 21.62 -61.80 -11.67
C PRO A 1177 22.03 -60.36 -11.29
N TRP A 1178 21.66 -59.42 -12.17
CA TRP A 1178 21.70 -57.98 -11.91
C TRP A 1178 20.35 -57.49 -11.36
N LYS A 1179 20.37 -56.56 -10.41
CA LYS A 1179 19.19 -56.09 -9.68
C LYS A 1179 18.27 -55.26 -10.59
N GLY A 1180 17.03 -55.73 -10.78
CA GLY A 1180 16.01 -55.04 -11.60
C GLY A 1180 15.69 -55.72 -12.94
N GLU A 1181 16.38 -56.79 -13.31
CA GLU A 1181 16.02 -57.61 -14.47
C GLU A 1181 15.17 -58.84 -14.07
N PRO A 1182 14.17 -59.25 -14.88
CA PRO A 1182 13.35 -60.40 -14.58
C PRO A 1182 14.16 -61.69 -14.70
N THR A 1183 14.31 -62.42 -13.59
CA THR A 1183 14.94 -63.75 -13.60
C THR A 1183 14.10 -64.73 -14.43
N VAL A 1184 14.67 -65.24 -15.52
CA VAL A 1184 14.12 -66.41 -16.24
C VAL A 1184 14.27 -67.63 -15.31
N GLN A 1185 13.18 -68.38 -15.12
CA GLN A 1185 13.05 -69.49 -14.15
C GLN A 1185 14.25 -70.46 -14.17
#